data_AF-A0A1V5BKI1-F1
#
_entry.id   AF-A0A1V5BKI1-F1
#
_cell.length_a   1.000
_cell.length_b   1.000
_cell.length_c   1.000
_cell.angle_alpha   90.00
_cell.angle_beta   90.00
_cell.angle_gamma   90.00
#
_symmetry.space_group_name_H-M   'P 1'
#
loop_
_entity.id
_entity.type
_entity.pdbx_description
1 polymer ?
#
loop_
_entity_poly.entity_id
_entity_poly.type
_entity_poly.pdbx_seq_one_letter_code
_entity_poly.pdbx_strand_id
1 'polypeptide(L)'
;MKNITIHGNTDMDALAAMVAAQKPYPAAVMVFPGKLSRSVEEFMALYKDTLDVKEVRDIDPVLVDLVILVDTKSPGYLANLGEVNDILGVMGGGGHNAAASATIKKSHVEELAGQLMDAIRSNVRLPINAAAIMSSPVKTITPDTIIEEAGQVMLRYGHTGLPVVKDEQVLGIVSRRDVEKAAHHGLGQAPVNGFMTSNLVSVSPEVPAPVMRELMIEHDIGRLPVIKNGKLVGIVTRSDVLRTLHGSGLHSGYQAVKKGRAYQISSNNIQALMYRGLPVEFMEVLKRSGDLASGMGCKVYAAGGIVRDLFLGIECLDIDLVVEGNGIELAEAMSKEYHGRLRAHPKFGTAKILFPDGRQVDVTTARVEFYQHPAAMPQVEMSSLQQDLYRRDFSINAMAVSLNRGSFGDVVDFFGGREDLERGLIRVLHNLSFIEDPTRILRAVKFEKRYHMNLESQTQMLIKEAIRNNMLARVSVERVWEELKYIFREPRPAPALARIIDLQLWDFLFPGVESFKVKQVLSEFSRSVKALRFWDLVEPDEPWMVYFLAILHSADWTTASKICRRYSLNKRQMDKAAAALGGWRGLLGKLQEPGDITLSELARQVMSVPKEVYPLILSYLIDNASMRRFRQVLTVICYNKPSINGKDLRIMGYKPGPVFKRVLDAVWQARLDGMIRTRQEELSYAKEYLSGYEGAIRSV
;
A
#
# COMPACT_ATOMS: atom_id res chain seq x y z
N MET A 1 8.57 -41.01 -34.32
CA MET A 1 9.57 -41.85 -33.60
C MET A 1 10.06 -41.12 -32.36
N LYS A 2 10.32 -41.84 -31.25
CA LYS A 2 10.86 -41.27 -30.01
C LYS A 2 12.33 -41.64 -29.88
N ASN A 3 13.19 -40.68 -29.56
CA ASN A 3 14.63 -40.92 -29.48
C ASN A 3 15.15 -40.59 -28.08
N ILE A 4 16.09 -41.40 -27.59
CA ILE A 4 16.84 -41.14 -26.36
C ILE A 4 18.27 -40.77 -26.76
N THR A 5 18.77 -39.63 -26.29
CA THR A 5 20.12 -39.16 -26.63
C THR A 5 20.76 -38.40 -25.47
N ILE A 6 22.05 -38.10 -25.59
CA ILE A 6 22.94 -37.62 -24.51
C ILE A 6 23.80 -36.44 -24.97
N HIS A 7 24.82 -36.06 -24.19
CA HIS A 7 25.85 -35.12 -24.64
C HIS A 7 26.84 -35.75 -25.63
N GLY A 8 27.54 -34.91 -26.40
CA GLY A 8 28.42 -35.34 -27.50
C GLY A 8 29.66 -36.19 -27.16
N ASN A 9 29.98 -36.39 -25.88
CA ASN A 9 31.11 -37.22 -25.42
C ASN A 9 30.64 -38.35 -24.51
N THR A 10 30.22 -39.47 -25.08
CA THR A 10 29.51 -40.53 -24.35
C THR A 10 30.43 -41.32 -23.42
N ASP A 11 30.19 -41.26 -22.10
CA ASP A 11 30.82 -42.13 -21.12
C ASP A 11 29.87 -43.24 -20.62
N MET A 12 30.33 -44.07 -19.70
CA MET A 12 29.56 -45.22 -19.20
C MET A 12 28.33 -44.78 -18.40
N ASP A 13 28.39 -43.62 -17.74
CA ASP A 13 27.28 -43.07 -16.97
C ASP A 13 26.18 -42.57 -17.92
N ALA A 14 26.57 -41.88 -19.00
CA ALA A 14 25.66 -41.46 -20.06
C ALA A 14 24.99 -42.67 -20.75
N LEU A 15 25.76 -43.72 -21.06
CA LEU A 15 25.22 -44.97 -21.63
C LEU A 15 24.23 -45.65 -20.67
N ALA A 16 24.58 -45.74 -19.39
CA ALA A 16 23.69 -46.30 -18.37
C ALA A 16 22.39 -45.49 -18.24
N ALA A 17 22.47 -44.16 -18.32
CA ALA A 17 21.31 -43.27 -18.31
C ALA A 17 20.42 -43.47 -19.54
N MET A 18 20.98 -43.71 -20.73
CA MET A 18 20.21 -44.04 -21.94
C MET A 18 19.45 -45.36 -21.79
N VAL A 19 20.14 -46.41 -21.32
CA VAL A 19 19.54 -47.73 -21.10
C VAL A 19 18.46 -47.66 -20.03
N ALA A 20 18.69 -46.88 -18.96
CA ALA A 20 17.69 -46.64 -17.92
C ALA A 20 16.47 -45.91 -18.48
N ALA A 21 16.65 -44.89 -19.31
CA ALA A 21 15.55 -44.16 -19.95
C ALA A 21 14.77 -45.00 -20.98
N GLN A 22 15.37 -46.05 -21.54
CA GLN A 22 14.64 -46.96 -22.43
C GLN A 22 13.60 -47.81 -21.67
N LYS A 23 13.73 -47.98 -20.35
CA LYS A 23 12.74 -48.70 -19.53
C LYS A 23 11.36 -48.01 -19.48
N PRO A 24 11.24 -46.72 -19.13
CA PRO A 24 9.96 -45.99 -19.22
C PRO A 24 9.53 -45.67 -20.65
N TYR A 25 10.44 -45.74 -21.63
CA TYR A 25 10.15 -45.50 -23.05
C TYR A 25 10.58 -46.69 -23.93
N PRO A 26 9.91 -47.86 -23.83
CA PRO A 26 10.36 -49.09 -24.49
C PRO A 26 10.30 -49.03 -26.02
N ALA A 27 9.49 -48.14 -26.59
CA ALA A 27 9.41 -47.88 -28.02
C ALA A 27 10.38 -46.78 -28.50
N ALA A 28 11.20 -46.21 -27.62
CA ALA A 28 12.16 -45.18 -27.97
C ALA A 28 13.52 -45.79 -28.37
N VAL A 29 14.12 -45.22 -29.41
CA VAL A 29 15.39 -45.67 -29.97
C VAL A 29 16.52 -44.88 -29.32
N MET A 30 17.54 -45.57 -28.81
CA MET A 30 18.74 -44.94 -28.29
C MET A 30 19.62 -44.45 -29.45
N VAL A 31 20.08 -43.20 -29.37
CA VAL A 31 20.86 -42.56 -30.44
C VAL A 31 22.11 -41.91 -29.87
N PHE A 32 23.28 -42.34 -30.31
CA PHE A 32 24.54 -41.68 -29.97
C PHE A 32 24.71 -40.38 -30.77
N PRO A 33 24.91 -39.24 -30.09
CA PRO A 33 25.00 -37.91 -30.71
C PRO A 33 26.39 -37.58 -31.27
N GLY A 34 27.42 -38.36 -30.95
CA GLY A 34 28.80 -37.99 -31.19
C GLY A 34 29.81 -39.06 -30.80
N LYS A 35 31.02 -38.64 -30.40
CA LYS A 35 32.13 -39.54 -30.08
C LYS A 35 31.84 -40.34 -28.81
N LEU A 36 32.23 -41.61 -28.85
CA LEU A 36 32.20 -42.50 -27.71
C LEU A 36 33.54 -42.41 -26.97
N SER A 37 33.49 -42.50 -25.65
CA SER A 37 34.70 -42.75 -24.86
C SER A 37 35.22 -44.15 -25.14
N ARG A 38 36.54 -44.35 -25.01
CA ARG A 38 37.19 -45.64 -25.28
C ARG A 38 36.56 -46.81 -24.50
N SER A 39 36.16 -46.57 -23.25
CA SER A 39 35.49 -47.58 -22.42
C SER A 39 34.11 -47.97 -22.97
N VAL A 40 33.36 -47.01 -23.51
CA VAL A 40 32.07 -47.27 -24.16
C VAL A 40 32.26 -47.97 -25.50
N GLU A 41 33.30 -47.62 -26.28
CA GLU A 41 33.62 -48.32 -27.53
C GLU A 41 33.97 -49.79 -27.28
N GLU A 42 34.84 -50.07 -26.31
CA GLU A 42 35.24 -51.43 -25.92
C GLU A 42 34.04 -52.22 -25.37
N PHE A 43 33.14 -51.58 -24.62
CA PHE A 43 31.91 -52.19 -24.14
C PHE A 43 30.92 -52.50 -25.27
N MET A 44 30.65 -51.53 -26.15
CA MET A 44 29.73 -51.72 -27.27
C MET A 44 30.25 -52.75 -28.27
N ALA A 45 31.56 -52.93 -28.42
CA ALA A 45 32.13 -54.00 -29.23
C ALA A 45 31.74 -55.40 -28.74
N LEU A 46 31.51 -55.57 -27.44
CA LEU A 46 31.10 -56.84 -26.83
C LEU A 46 29.58 -57.03 -26.74
N TYR A 47 28.82 -55.92 -26.65
CA TYR A 47 27.38 -55.94 -26.36
C TYR A 47 26.49 -55.33 -27.45
N LYS A 48 27.04 -55.10 -28.66
CA LYS A 48 26.32 -54.47 -29.79
C LYS A 48 24.99 -55.15 -30.11
N ASP A 49 24.95 -56.48 -30.02
CA ASP A 49 23.75 -57.27 -30.35
C ASP A 49 22.71 -57.28 -29.22
N THR A 50 23.07 -56.77 -28.04
CA THR A 50 22.19 -56.71 -26.86
C THR A 50 21.58 -55.31 -26.68
N LEU A 51 22.30 -54.25 -27.08
CA LEU A 51 21.86 -52.87 -26.96
C LEU A 51 21.64 -52.26 -28.35
N ASP A 52 20.38 -52.12 -28.75
CA ASP A 52 20.00 -51.46 -30.01
C ASP A 52 20.17 -49.94 -29.90
N VAL A 53 21.37 -49.48 -30.25
CA VAL A 53 21.74 -48.06 -30.28
C VAL A 53 22.13 -47.67 -31.70
N LYS A 54 21.51 -46.60 -32.22
CA LYS A 54 21.77 -46.05 -33.55
C LYS A 54 22.72 -44.85 -33.48
N GLU A 55 23.32 -44.49 -34.60
CA GLU A 55 24.03 -43.21 -34.73
C GLU A 55 23.09 -42.14 -35.32
N VAL A 56 23.42 -40.86 -35.12
CA VAL A 56 22.62 -39.73 -35.66
C VAL A 56 22.35 -39.86 -37.16
N ARG A 57 23.33 -40.37 -37.93
CA ARG A 57 23.22 -40.57 -39.38
C ARG A 57 22.14 -41.58 -39.79
N ASP A 58 21.71 -42.44 -38.87
CA ASP A 58 20.74 -43.50 -39.12
C ASP A 58 19.30 -43.07 -38.76
N ILE A 59 19.11 -41.79 -38.40
CA ILE A 59 17.84 -41.20 -37.99
C ILE A 59 17.37 -40.19 -39.04
N ASP A 60 16.15 -40.34 -39.52
CA ASP A 60 15.46 -39.30 -40.29
C ASP A 60 14.86 -38.26 -39.32
N PRO A 61 15.36 -37.02 -39.29
CA PRO A 61 14.91 -35.99 -38.35
C PRO A 61 13.45 -35.56 -38.58
N VAL A 62 12.87 -35.79 -39.76
CA VAL A 62 11.46 -35.44 -40.06
C VAL A 62 10.50 -36.39 -39.34
N LEU A 63 10.97 -37.59 -38.97
CA LEU A 63 10.16 -38.63 -38.34
C LEU A 63 10.27 -38.64 -36.81
N VAL A 64 10.91 -37.65 -36.18
CA VAL A 64 11.12 -37.59 -34.72
C VAL A 64 10.08 -36.70 -34.04
N ASP A 65 9.22 -37.29 -33.22
CA ASP A 65 8.12 -36.58 -32.54
C ASP A 65 8.50 -36.16 -31.11
N LEU A 66 9.53 -36.79 -30.53
CA LEU A 66 9.96 -36.56 -29.15
C LEU A 66 11.43 -36.97 -28.98
N VAL A 67 12.23 -36.08 -28.38
CA VAL A 67 13.61 -36.36 -27.99
C VAL A 67 13.71 -36.34 -26.46
N ILE A 68 14.26 -37.41 -25.92
CA ILE A 68 14.50 -37.63 -24.49
C ILE A 68 16.00 -37.44 -24.27
N LEU A 69 16.36 -36.33 -23.63
CA LEU A 69 17.75 -36.01 -23.30
C LEU A 69 18.09 -36.52 -21.91
N VAL A 70 19.12 -37.34 -21.80
CA VAL A 70 19.66 -37.82 -20.52
C VAL A 70 21.12 -37.41 -20.38
N ASP A 71 21.59 -37.23 -19.15
CA ASP A 71 22.98 -36.84 -18.85
C ASP A 71 23.51 -35.66 -19.71
N THR A 72 22.83 -34.51 -19.67
CA THR A 72 23.25 -33.31 -20.41
C THR A 72 23.49 -32.13 -19.49
N LYS A 73 24.63 -31.45 -19.68
CA LYS A 73 25.04 -30.25 -18.91
C LYS A 73 24.56 -28.92 -19.50
N SER A 74 24.01 -28.90 -20.70
CA SER A 74 23.70 -27.63 -21.40
C SER A 74 22.29 -27.12 -21.06
N PRO A 75 22.14 -26.01 -20.30
CA PRO A 75 20.88 -25.65 -19.63
C PRO A 75 19.93 -24.78 -20.45
N GLY A 76 20.22 -24.50 -21.73
CA GLY A 76 19.51 -23.47 -22.52
C GLY A 76 18.00 -23.70 -22.65
N TYR A 77 17.55 -24.96 -22.63
CA TYR A 77 16.13 -25.34 -22.79
C TYR A 77 15.45 -25.83 -21.51
N LEU A 78 16.19 -26.11 -20.43
CA LEU A 78 15.69 -26.79 -19.22
C LEU A 78 15.87 -25.97 -17.93
N ALA A 79 16.00 -24.64 -18.05
CA ALA A 79 16.02 -23.77 -16.88
C ALA A 79 14.70 -23.91 -16.10
N ASN A 80 14.76 -24.54 -14.92
CA ASN A 80 13.70 -24.85 -13.94
C ASN A 80 13.13 -26.29 -13.92
N LEU A 81 13.94 -27.31 -14.19
CA LEU A 81 13.78 -28.52 -13.37
C LEU A 81 13.97 -28.07 -11.90
N GLY A 82 13.03 -28.36 -10.99
CA GLY A 82 13.22 -28.08 -9.56
C GLY A 82 14.54 -28.68 -9.05
N GLU A 83 14.99 -28.28 -7.86
CA GLU A 83 16.25 -28.80 -7.33
C GLU A 83 16.21 -30.34 -7.35
N VAL A 84 17.21 -30.98 -7.98
CA VAL A 84 17.22 -32.46 -8.15
C VAL A 84 17.15 -33.16 -6.79
N ASN A 85 17.65 -32.49 -5.75
CA ASN A 85 17.50 -32.86 -4.35
C ASN A 85 16.05 -32.89 -3.87
N ASP A 86 15.20 -31.94 -4.25
CA ASP A 86 13.78 -31.90 -3.88
C ASP A 86 13.00 -33.04 -4.54
N ILE A 87 13.35 -33.37 -5.79
CA ILE A 87 12.74 -34.47 -6.55
C ILE A 87 13.08 -35.82 -5.90
N LEU A 88 14.35 -36.05 -5.55
CA LEU A 88 14.80 -37.32 -4.97
C LEU A 88 14.62 -37.41 -3.45
N GLY A 89 14.42 -36.28 -2.76
CA GLY A 89 14.12 -36.22 -1.33
C GLY A 89 12.80 -36.90 -0.97
N VAL A 90 11.81 -36.85 -1.87
CA VAL A 90 10.54 -37.60 -1.74
C VAL A 90 10.78 -39.11 -1.65
N MET A 91 11.89 -39.58 -2.22
CA MET A 91 12.27 -40.99 -2.27
C MET A 91 13.36 -41.35 -1.23
N GLY A 92 13.57 -40.49 -0.22
CA GLY A 92 14.59 -40.68 0.81
C GLY A 92 16.03 -40.47 0.33
N GLY A 93 16.20 -39.83 -0.84
CA GLY A 93 17.49 -39.43 -1.38
C GLY A 93 18.00 -38.10 -0.85
N GLY A 94 19.24 -37.78 -1.19
CA GLY A 94 19.88 -36.51 -0.84
C GLY A 94 21.03 -36.14 -1.79
N GLY A 95 21.41 -34.87 -1.80
CA GLY A 95 22.54 -34.35 -2.57
C GLY A 95 22.52 -32.83 -2.73
N HIS A 96 23.06 -32.36 -3.85
CA HIS A 96 23.06 -30.95 -4.26
C HIS A 96 21.97 -30.68 -5.32
N ASN A 97 21.69 -29.40 -5.55
CA ASN A 97 20.62 -28.94 -6.44
C ASN A 97 20.75 -29.44 -7.88
N ALA A 98 21.96 -29.77 -8.33
CA ALA A 98 22.26 -30.30 -9.66
C ALA A 98 22.54 -31.82 -9.68
N ALA A 99 22.68 -32.47 -8.53
CA ALA A 99 23.01 -33.89 -8.44
C ALA A 99 22.60 -34.47 -7.08
N ALA A 100 21.68 -35.43 -7.07
CA ALA A 100 21.26 -36.15 -5.87
C ALA A 100 21.10 -37.64 -6.15
N SER A 101 21.08 -38.45 -5.08
CA SER A 101 20.94 -39.90 -5.18
C SER A 101 19.98 -40.42 -4.12
N ALA A 102 19.22 -41.47 -4.45
CA ALA A 102 18.34 -42.18 -3.52
C ALA A 102 18.63 -43.68 -3.62
N THR A 103 18.75 -44.37 -2.48
CA THR A 103 18.93 -45.82 -2.45
C THR A 103 17.67 -46.47 -1.89
N ILE A 104 16.99 -47.27 -2.72
CA ILE A 104 15.73 -47.91 -2.35
C ILE A 104 15.91 -49.43 -2.37
N LYS A 105 15.54 -50.10 -1.28
CA LYS A 105 15.67 -51.55 -1.12
C LYS A 105 14.29 -52.20 -1.21
N LYS A 106 14.16 -53.24 -2.04
CA LYS A 106 12.94 -54.06 -2.25
C LYS A 106 11.73 -53.28 -2.79
N SER A 107 11.80 -52.87 -4.05
CA SER A 107 10.71 -52.18 -4.77
C SER A 107 10.60 -52.69 -6.21
N HIS A 108 9.40 -52.62 -6.80
CA HIS A 108 9.20 -52.88 -8.22
C HIS A 108 9.54 -51.63 -9.05
N VAL A 109 10.26 -51.83 -10.16
CA VAL A 109 10.78 -50.74 -11.00
C VAL A 109 9.67 -49.84 -11.55
N GLU A 110 8.52 -50.42 -11.91
CA GLU A 110 7.37 -49.67 -12.46
C GLU A 110 6.74 -48.73 -11.43
N GLU A 111 6.62 -49.17 -10.18
CA GLU A 111 6.10 -48.35 -9.08
C GLU A 111 7.05 -47.19 -8.76
N LEU A 112 8.36 -47.48 -8.77
CA LEU A 112 9.41 -46.49 -8.57
C LEU A 112 9.41 -45.42 -9.67
N ALA A 113 9.24 -45.85 -10.92
CA ALA A 113 9.15 -44.96 -12.07
C ALA A 113 7.91 -44.05 -11.98
N GLY A 114 6.76 -44.58 -11.53
CA GLY A 114 5.55 -43.80 -11.28
C GLY A 114 5.79 -42.70 -10.22
N GLN A 115 6.34 -43.07 -9.07
CA GLN A 115 6.65 -42.13 -7.98
C GLN A 115 7.64 -41.03 -8.41
N LEU A 116 8.68 -41.40 -9.16
CA LEU A 116 9.64 -40.44 -9.68
C LEU A 116 8.98 -39.46 -10.67
N MET A 117 8.12 -39.96 -11.56
CA MET A 117 7.40 -39.12 -12.51
C MET A 117 6.45 -38.14 -11.83
N ASP A 118 5.78 -38.56 -10.76
CA ASP A 118 4.91 -37.69 -9.96
C ASP A 118 5.72 -36.64 -9.18
N ALA A 119 6.88 -37.02 -8.65
CA ALA A 119 7.82 -36.09 -8.00
C ALA A 119 8.36 -35.05 -8.99
N ILE A 120 8.73 -35.46 -10.21
CA ILE A 120 9.15 -34.54 -11.28
C ILE A 120 8.00 -33.59 -11.63
N ARG A 121 6.79 -34.12 -11.88
CA ARG A 121 5.62 -33.28 -12.23
C ARG A 121 5.25 -32.27 -11.16
N SER A 122 5.45 -32.62 -9.89
CA SER A 122 5.10 -31.75 -8.76
C SER A 122 6.16 -30.68 -8.47
N ASN A 123 7.42 -30.90 -8.88
CA ASN A 123 8.55 -30.01 -8.54
C ASN A 123 9.13 -29.22 -9.73
N VAL A 124 8.85 -29.62 -10.98
CA VAL A 124 9.30 -28.88 -12.17
C VAL A 124 8.43 -27.64 -12.38
N ARG A 125 9.04 -26.46 -12.39
CA ARG A 125 8.36 -25.20 -12.69
C ARG A 125 8.54 -24.88 -14.16
N LEU A 126 7.44 -24.63 -14.88
CA LEU A 126 7.52 -24.18 -16.27
C LEU A 126 8.34 -22.87 -16.35
N PRO A 127 9.23 -22.72 -17.35
CA PRO A 127 10.02 -21.50 -17.49
C PRO A 127 9.11 -20.30 -17.74
N ILE A 128 9.38 -19.20 -17.02
CA ILE A 128 8.65 -17.94 -17.17
C ILE A 128 8.93 -17.38 -18.58
N ASN A 129 7.87 -17.05 -19.33
CA ASN A 129 7.95 -16.55 -20.71
C ASN A 129 7.82 -15.02 -20.79
N ALA A 130 8.04 -14.48 -21.99
CA ALA A 130 7.94 -13.05 -22.29
C ALA A 130 6.58 -12.47 -21.87
N ALA A 131 5.48 -13.16 -22.18
CA ALA A 131 4.13 -12.72 -21.82
C ALA A 131 3.93 -12.53 -20.31
N ALA A 132 4.62 -13.32 -19.48
CA ALA A 132 4.51 -13.27 -18.04
C ALA A 132 5.32 -12.12 -17.40
N ILE A 133 6.38 -11.63 -18.04
CA ILE A 133 7.27 -10.59 -17.49
C ILE A 133 7.27 -9.27 -18.27
N MET A 134 6.61 -9.21 -19.43
CA MET A 134 6.55 -8.00 -20.23
C MET A 134 5.69 -6.91 -19.58
N SER A 135 6.10 -5.66 -19.79
CA SER A 135 5.26 -4.49 -19.51
C SER A 135 4.29 -4.24 -20.67
N SER A 136 3.02 -3.97 -20.34
CA SER A 136 1.96 -3.62 -21.27
C SER A 136 0.93 -2.70 -20.59
N PRO A 137 0.33 -1.72 -21.29
CA PRO A 137 0.60 -1.30 -22.67
C PRO A 137 1.97 -0.62 -22.82
N VAL A 138 2.59 -0.73 -24.00
CA VAL A 138 3.91 -0.14 -24.27
C VAL A 138 3.75 1.30 -24.75
N LYS A 139 4.47 2.24 -24.13
CA LYS A 139 4.56 3.62 -24.62
C LYS A 139 5.45 3.67 -25.85
N THR A 140 4.90 4.21 -26.94
CA THR A 140 5.59 4.34 -28.23
C THR A 140 5.58 5.79 -28.70
N ILE A 141 6.48 6.10 -29.63
CA ILE A 141 6.58 7.39 -30.30
C ILE A 141 6.60 7.19 -31.82
N THR A 142 6.41 8.26 -32.59
CA THR A 142 6.46 8.19 -34.05
C THR A 142 7.88 8.50 -34.55
N PRO A 143 8.22 8.13 -35.80
CA PRO A 143 9.54 8.46 -36.38
C PRO A 143 9.83 9.96 -36.45
N ASP A 144 8.77 10.77 -36.53
CA ASP A 144 8.81 12.23 -36.66
C ASP A 144 8.82 12.95 -35.31
N THR A 145 8.60 12.23 -34.20
CA THR A 145 8.76 12.77 -32.84
C THR A 145 10.18 13.33 -32.69
N ILE A 146 10.30 14.54 -32.16
CA ILE A 146 11.61 15.18 -31.95
C ILE A 146 12.31 14.63 -30.71
N ILE A 147 13.65 14.70 -30.68
CA ILE A 147 14.47 14.19 -29.58
C ILE A 147 14.08 14.77 -28.22
N GLU A 148 13.78 16.06 -28.15
CA GLU A 148 13.39 16.74 -26.90
C GLU A 148 12.06 16.19 -26.35
N GLU A 149 11.09 15.96 -27.22
CA GLU A 149 9.81 15.35 -26.86
C GLU A 149 9.99 13.88 -26.44
N ALA A 150 10.81 13.11 -27.16
CA ALA A 150 11.15 11.75 -26.78
C ALA A 150 11.80 11.69 -25.38
N GLY A 151 12.68 12.65 -25.08
CA GLY A 151 13.28 12.81 -23.75
C GLY A 151 12.27 13.14 -22.66
N GLN A 152 11.30 14.02 -22.95
CA GLN A 152 10.21 14.32 -22.03
C GLN A 152 9.33 13.09 -21.76
N VAL A 153 9.00 12.30 -22.79
CA VAL A 153 8.27 11.04 -22.63
C VAL A 153 9.07 10.07 -21.76
N MET A 154 10.37 9.89 -22.04
CA MET A 154 11.24 9.03 -21.23
C MET A 154 11.28 9.44 -19.76
N LEU A 155 11.45 10.74 -19.48
CA LEU A 155 11.43 11.28 -18.12
C LEU A 155 10.07 11.07 -17.45
N ARG A 156 8.99 11.40 -18.16
CA ARG A 156 7.61 11.31 -17.67
C ARG A 156 7.22 9.91 -17.21
N TYR A 157 7.69 8.88 -17.90
CA TYR A 157 7.34 7.49 -17.60
C TYR A 157 8.48 6.70 -16.93
N GLY A 158 9.60 7.35 -16.61
CA GLY A 158 10.79 6.69 -16.06
C GLY A 158 11.39 5.65 -17.02
N HIS A 159 11.17 5.80 -18.32
CA HIS A 159 11.64 4.87 -19.34
C HIS A 159 13.06 5.21 -19.77
N THR A 160 13.92 4.20 -19.86
CA THR A 160 15.26 4.36 -20.44
C THR A 160 15.26 4.17 -21.95
N GLY A 161 14.12 3.87 -22.54
CA GLY A 161 13.74 4.37 -23.85
C GLY A 161 12.53 3.68 -24.47
N LEU A 162 12.32 3.93 -25.76
CA LEU A 162 10.99 3.86 -26.38
C LEU A 162 11.05 3.16 -27.74
N PRO A 163 10.10 2.24 -28.04
CA PRO A 163 9.87 1.78 -29.40
C PRO A 163 9.33 2.91 -30.27
N VAL A 164 9.83 2.97 -31.51
CA VAL A 164 9.38 3.88 -32.56
C VAL A 164 8.45 3.08 -33.46
N VAL A 165 7.19 3.52 -33.58
CA VAL A 165 6.13 2.81 -34.30
C VAL A 165 5.50 3.72 -35.35
N LYS A 166 5.23 3.15 -36.53
CA LYS A 166 4.45 3.78 -37.60
C LYS A 166 3.52 2.73 -38.21
N ASP A 167 2.26 3.08 -38.44
CA ASP A 167 1.27 2.18 -39.07
C ASP A 167 1.20 0.79 -38.39
N GLU A 168 1.20 0.79 -37.04
CA GLU A 168 1.23 -0.40 -36.17
C GLU A 168 2.50 -1.28 -36.24
N GLN A 169 3.50 -0.90 -37.04
CA GLN A 169 4.78 -1.61 -37.16
C GLN A 169 5.89 -0.94 -36.35
N VAL A 170 6.71 -1.75 -35.68
CA VAL A 170 7.89 -1.28 -34.94
C VAL A 170 9.03 -1.04 -35.92
N LEU A 171 9.43 0.22 -36.09
CA LEU A 171 10.51 0.62 -37.00
C LEU A 171 11.88 0.68 -36.31
N GLY A 172 11.91 0.81 -35.00
CA GLY A 172 13.15 0.90 -34.25
C GLY A 172 12.95 1.15 -32.77
N ILE A 173 14.06 1.36 -32.07
CA ILE A 173 14.09 1.72 -30.65
C ILE A 173 15.04 2.90 -30.46
N VAL A 174 14.62 3.89 -29.69
CA VAL A 174 15.49 4.97 -29.22
C VAL A 174 15.78 4.79 -27.72
N SER A 175 17.04 4.91 -27.33
CA SER A 175 17.45 4.85 -25.93
C SER A 175 17.64 6.24 -25.33
N ARG A 176 17.61 6.32 -24.00
CA ARG A 176 17.92 7.54 -23.24
C ARG A 176 19.32 8.04 -23.56
N ARG A 177 20.27 7.13 -23.81
CA ARG A 177 21.62 7.48 -24.23
C ARG A 177 21.61 8.17 -25.60
N ASP A 178 20.79 7.71 -26.53
CA ASP A 178 20.67 8.33 -27.86
C ASP A 178 20.07 9.73 -27.75
N VAL A 179 19.01 9.88 -26.95
CA VAL A 179 18.36 11.17 -26.67
C VAL A 179 19.32 12.15 -25.98
N GLU A 180 20.00 11.73 -24.91
CA GLU A 180 20.93 12.59 -24.17
C GLU A 180 22.13 13.00 -25.05
N LYS A 181 22.66 12.08 -25.87
CA LYS A 181 23.73 12.37 -26.82
C LYS A 181 23.27 13.38 -27.87
N ALA A 182 22.10 13.18 -28.48
CA ALA A 182 21.53 14.10 -29.45
C ALA A 182 21.27 15.49 -28.83
N ALA A 183 20.68 15.54 -27.63
CA ALA A 183 20.44 16.78 -26.90
C ALA A 183 21.74 17.53 -26.56
N HIS A 184 22.78 16.83 -26.12
CA HIS A 184 24.09 17.44 -25.82
C HIS A 184 24.75 18.07 -27.05
N HIS A 185 24.48 17.54 -28.24
CA HIS A 185 24.94 18.10 -29.51
C HIS A 185 23.99 19.15 -30.12
N GLY A 186 22.98 19.62 -29.36
CA GLY A 186 22.03 20.64 -29.83
C GLY A 186 20.99 20.12 -30.83
N LEU A 187 20.82 18.80 -30.96
CA LEU A 187 19.91 18.16 -31.92
C LEU A 187 18.53 17.86 -31.30
N GLY A 188 18.11 18.63 -30.29
CA GLY A 188 16.84 18.41 -29.60
C GLY A 188 15.60 18.48 -30.51
N GLN A 189 15.66 19.30 -31.56
CA GLN A 189 14.59 19.47 -32.55
C GLN A 189 14.67 18.49 -33.73
N ALA A 190 15.71 17.65 -33.78
CA ALA A 190 15.84 16.65 -34.83
C ALA A 190 14.88 15.47 -34.60
N PRO A 191 14.36 14.83 -35.66
CA PRO A 191 13.48 13.68 -35.54
C PRO A 191 14.21 12.45 -35.03
N VAL A 192 13.50 11.61 -34.27
CA VAL A 192 14.06 10.40 -33.63
C VAL A 192 14.51 9.36 -34.67
N ASN A 193 13.93 9.34 -35.88
CA ASN A 193 14.31 8.38 -36.91
C ASN A 193 15.80 8.40 -37.29
N GLY A 194 16.49 9.54 -37.12
CA GLY A 194 17.92 9.70 -37.39
C GLY A 194 18.82 9.18 -36.26
N PHE A 195 18.25 8.82 -35.11
CA PHE A 195 18.99 8.42 -33.90
C PHE A 195 18.55 7.05 -33.35
N MET A 196 17.43 6.51 -33.83
CA MET A 196 16.93 5.20 -33.40
C MET A 196 17.78 4.06 -33.98
N THR A 197 17.84 2.95 -33.24
CA THR A 197 18.34 1.68 -33.77
C THR A 197 17.23 1.02 -34.59
N SER A 198 17.47 0.84 -35.89
CA SER A 198 16.52 0.23 -36.84
C SER A 198 16.65 -1.30 -36.97
N ASN A 199 17.81 -1.87 -36.63
CA ASN A 199 17.99 -3.33 -36.57
C ASN A 199 17.33 -3.88 -35.31
N LEU A 200 16.04 -4.19 -35.42
CA LEU A 200 15.21 -4.61 -34.31
C LEU A 200 15.42 -6.09 -33.97
N VAL A 201 15.94 -6.37 -32.78
CA VAL A 201 15.86 -7.71 -32.18
C VAL A 201 14.57 -7.75 -31.35
N SER A 202 13.68 -8.68 -31.68
CA SER A 202 12.36 -8.84 -31.03
C SER A 202 12.05 -10.31 -30.74
N VAL A 203 11.05 -10.55 -29.88
CA VAL A 203 10.66 -11.90 -29.44
C VAL A 203 9.15 -12.09 -29.53
N SER A 204 8.68 -13.34 -29.62
CA SER A 204 7.25 -13.66 -29.46
C SER A 204 6.87 -13.76 -27.97
N PRO A 205 5.58 -13.64 -27.61
CA PRO A 205 5.12 -13.73 -26.22
C PRO A 205 5.46 -15.05 -25.51
N GLU A 206 5.67 -16.13 -26.26
CA GLU A 206 5.90 -17.48 -25.75
C GLU A 206 7.38 -17.74 -25.44
N VAL A 207 8.29 -16.82 -25.82
CA VAL A 207 9.73 -16.99 -25.65
C VAL A 207 10.14 -17.04 -24.17
N PRO A 208 10.89 -18.06 -23.72
CA PRO A 208 11.37 -18.18 -22.33
C PRO A 208 12.40 -17.12 -21.91
N ALA A 209 12.43 -16.78 -20.61
CA ALA A 209 13.40 -15.83 -20.04
C ALA A 209 14.89 -16.15 -20.29
N PRO A 210 15.36 -17.42 -20.26
CA PRO A 210 16.74 -17.74 -20.61
C PRO A 210 17.12 -17.35 -22.04
N VAL A 211 16.22 -17.54 -23.00
CA VAL A 211 16.43 -17.18 -24.41
C VAL A 211 16.48 -15.66 -24.56
N MET A 212 15.56 -14.95 -23.90
CA MET A 212 15.59 -13.48 -23.87
C MET A 212 16.90 -12.94 -23.28
N ARG A 213 17.43 -13.59 -22.23
CA ARG A 213 18.72 -13.24 -21.63
C ARG A 213 19.87 -13.40 -22.62
N GLU A 214 19.92 -14.52 -23.33
CA GLU A 214 20.95 -14.79 -24.34
C GLU A 214 20.90 -13.74 -25.45
N LEU A 215 19.72 -13.44 -25.99
CA LEU A 215 19.54 -12.37 -26.98
C LEU A 215 20.00 -11.00 -26.46
N MET A 216 19.71 -10.68 -25.19
CA MET A 216 20.14 -9.41 -24.58
C MET A 216 21.66 -9.31 -24.41
N ILE A 217 22.34 -10.43 -24.15
CA ILE A 217 23.79 -10.51 -24.01
C ILE A 217 24.46 -10.46 -25.38
N GLU A 218 24.02 -11.32 -26.30
CA GLU A 218 24.60 -11.48 -27.64
C GLU A 218 24.53 -10.18 -28.45
N HIS A 219 23.40 -9.49 -28.38
CA HIS A 219 23.19 -8.24 -29.13
C HIS A 219 23.50 -6.98 -28.32
N ASP A 220 23.98 -7.10 -27.08
CA ASP A 220 24.17 -6.00 -26.11
C ASP A 220 22.98 -5.03 -26.04
N ILE A 221 21.76 -5.58 -26.05
CA ILE A 221 20.53 -4.80 -25.99
C ILE A 221 19.92 -4.81 -24.59
N GLY A 222 19.42 -3.64 -24.18
CA GLY A 222 18.79 -3.44 -22.87
C GLY A 222 17.31 -3.85 -22.80
N ARG A 223 16.68 -4.10 -23.95
CA ARG A 223 15.24 -4.28 -24.08
C ARG A 223 14.87 -5.06 -25.34
N LEU A 224 13.79 -5.83 -25.23
CA LEU A 224 13.24 -6.66 -26.30
C LEU A 224 11.76 -6.30 -26.49
N PRO A 225 11.38 -5.72 -27.65
CA PRO A 225 9.99 -5.63 -28.06
C PRO A 225 9.40 -7.03 -28.21
N VAL A 226 8.19 -7.22 -27.68
CA VAL A 226 7.41 -8.45 -27.83
C VAL A 226 6.38 -8.23 -28.93
N ILE A 227 6.48 -9.01 -30.00
CA ILE A 227 5.66 -8.87 -31.20
C ILE A 227 4.79 -10.10 -31.36
N LYS A 228 3.47 -9.90 -31.54
CA LYS A 228 2.51 -10.96 -31.86
C LYS A 228 1.72 -10.56 -33.10
N ASN A 229 1.68 -11.43 -34.11
CA ASN A 229 0.99 -11.17 -35.37
C ASN A 229 1.39 -9.83 -36.02
N GLY A 230 2.68 -9.48 -35.96
CA GLY A 230 3.22 -8.23 -36.50
C GLY A 230 2.95 -6.98 -35.65
N LYS A 231 2.20 -7.07 -34.55
CA LYS A 231 1.90 -5.94 -33.66
C LYS A 231 2.73 -5.99 -32.38
N LEU A 232 3.13 -4.82 -31.89
CA LEU A 232 3.77 -4.67 -30.60
C LEU A 232 2.76 -4.93 -29.47
N VAL A 233 2.98 -5.97 -28.67
CA VAL A 233 2.10 -6.37 -27.56
C VAL A 233 2.72 -6.15 -26.18
N GLY A 234 4.05 -6.01 -26.10
CA GLY A 234 4.76 -5.80 -24.85
C GLY A 234 6.22 -5.41 -25.05
N ILE A 235 6.91 -5.11 -23.96
CA ILE A 235 8.35 -4.90 -23.94
C ILE A 235 8.95 -5.56 -22.69
N VAL A 236 10.09 -6.23 -22.85
CA VAL A 236 10.84 -6.86 -21.76
C VAL A 236 12.17 -6.14 -21.60
N THR A 237 12.52 -5.75 -20.38
CA THR A 237 13.80 -5.10 -20.06
C THR A 237 14.80 -6.07 -19.41
N ARG A 238 16.09 -5.71 -19.39
CA ARG A 238 17.11 -6.48 -18.64
C ARG A 238 16.70 -6.72 -17.18
N SER A 239 16.11 -5.72 -16.52
CA SER A 239 15.64 -5.85 -15.14
C SER A 239 14.52 -6.88 -14.98
N ASP A 240 13.64 -7.02 -15.98
CA ASP A 240 12.56 -8.02 -15.94
C ASP A 240 13.12 -9.42 -16.04
N VAL A 241 14.08 -9.63 -16.95
CA VAL A 241 14.77 -10.92 -17.11
C VAL A 241 15.59 -11.25 -15.86
N LEU A 242 16.34 -10.30 -15.30
CA LEU A 242 17.14 -10.53 -14.08
C LEU A 242 16.29 -10.86 -12.85
N ARG A 243 15.09 -10.27 -12.72
CA ARG A 243 14.15 -10.61 -11.64
C ARG A 243 13.75 -12.08 -11.66
N THR A 244 13.68 -12.71 -12.84
CA THR A 244 13.41 -14.16 -12.94
C THR A 244 14.54 -15.04 -12.40
N LEU A 245 15.78 -14.55 -12.37
CA LEU A 245 16.94 -15.30 -11.87
C LEU A 245 17.04 -15.30 -10.34
N HIS A 246 16.37 -14.38 -9.67
CA HIS A 246 16.44 -14.20 -8.22
C HIS A 246 15.22 -14.72 -7.46
N GLY A 247 14.32 -15.43 -8.15
CA GLY A 247 13.12 -16.03 -7.59
C GLY A 247 13.36 -17.27 -6.73
N SER A 248 14.22 -17.17 -5.70
CA SER A 248 14.28 -18.06 -4.51
C SER A 248 15.53 -17.89 -3.62
N GLY A 249 16.50 -17.01 -3.92
CA GLY A 249 17.86 -17.19 -3.34
C GLY A 249 18.74 -15.97 -3.07
N LEU A 250 18.23 -14.75 -2.89
CA LEU A 250 19.05 -13.61 -2.43
C LEU A 250 18.59 -13.07 -1.07
N HIS A 251 18.49 -13.97 -0.10
CA HIS A 251 18.34 -13.62 1.32
C HIS A 251 19.29 -14.44 2.24
N SER A 252 20.57 -14.59 1.89
CA SER A 252 21.55 -15.23 2.78
C SER A 252 22.90 -14.48 2.93
N GLY A 253 22.91 -13.16 2.71
CA GLY A 253 24.11 -12.34 2.96
C GLY A 253 24.30 -11.86 4.40
N TYR A 254 23.27 -11.92 5.26
CA TYR A 254 23.34 -11.42 6.64
C TYR A 254 22.53 -12.27 7.64
N GLN A 255 22.55 -13.61 7.50
CA GLN A 255 22.15 -14.48 8.61
C GLN A 255 23.35 -14.79 9.50
N ALA A 256 23.69 -13.81 10.34
CA ALA A 256 24.30 -14.11 11.64
C ALA A 256 23.73 -13.15 12.68
N VAL A 257 23.10 -13.75 13.69
CA VAL A 257 22.66 -13.15 14.96
C VAL A 257 21.29 -12.45 14.94
N LYS A 258 20.23 -13.26 15.07
CA LYS A 258 19.23 -13.06 16.15
C LYS A 258 18.37 -14.31 16.35
N LYS A 259 18.52 -14.93 17.52
CA LYS A 259 17.57 -15.89 18.10
C LYS A 259 16.28 -15.15 18.47
N GLY A 260 15.16 -15.59 17.92
CA GLY A 260 13.82 -15.18 18.31
C GLY A 260 12.82 -15.81 17.34
N ARG A 261 11.80 -16.49 17.85
CA ARG A 261 10.75 -17.18 17.07
C ARG A 261 10.13 -16.23 16.04
N ALA A 262 10.64 -16.25 14.82
CA ALA A 262 10.00 -15.67 13.65
C ALA A 262 9.46 -16.82 12.81
N TYR A 263 8.14 -16.84 12.61
CA TYR A 263 7.51 -17.69 11.62
C TYR A 263 8.20 -17.42 10.27
N GLN A 264 8.81 -18.44 9.68
CA GLN A 264 9.27 -18.39 8.30
C GLN A 264 8.05 -18.26 7.40
N ILE A 265 7.67 -17.03 7.04
CA ILE A 265 6.71 -16.82 5.96
C ILE A 265 7.55 -16.90 4.67
N SER A 266 7.81 -18.10 4.14
CA SER A 266 8.53 -18.24 2.86
C SER A 266 7.59 -18.27 1.65
N SER A 267 6.26 -18.21 1.85
CA SER A 267 5.32 -18.17 0.73
C SER A 267 5.18 -16.73 0.19
N ASN A 268 5.26 -16.59 -1.14
CA ASN A 268 4.80 -15.39 -1.86
C ASN A 268 3.27 -15.24 -1.78
N ASN A 269 2.56 -16.31 -1.40
CA ASN A 269 1.12 -16.29 -1.25
C ASN A 269 0.70 -15.97 0.20
N ILE A 270 -0.17 -14.98 0.37
CA ILE A 270 -0.67 -14.49 1.67
C ILE A 270 -2.15 -14.82 1.90
N GLN A 271 -2.72 -15.78 1.18
CA GLN A 271 -4.14 -16.14 1.31
C GLN A 271 -4.54 -16.46 2.76
N ALA A 272 -3.67 -17.16 3.51
CA ALA A 272 -3.91 -17.43 4.93
C ALA A 272 -3.97 -16.16 5.79
N LEU A 273 -3.15 -15.14 5.49
CA LEU A 273 -3.21 -13.85 6.16
C LEU A 273 -4.49 -13.10 5.78
N MET A 274 -4.90 -13.16 4.52
CA MET A 274 -6.15 -12.55 4.07
C MET A 274 -7.37 -13.10 4.82
N TYR A 275 -7.51 -14.43 4.93
CA TYR A 275 -8.60 -15.04 5.71
C TYR A 275 -8.58 -14.70 7.21
N ARG A 276 -7.39 -14.40 7.75
CA ARG A 276 -7.24 -14.05 9.17
C ARG A 276 -7.50 -12.56 9.43
N GLY A 277 -7.11 -11.70 8.51
CA GLY A 277 -7.11 -10.24 8.69
C GLY A 277 -8.27 -9.51 8.01
N LEU A 278 -9.06 -10.20 7.18
CA LEU A 278 -10.23 -9.63 6.52
C LEU A 278 -11.52 -10.32 6.98
N PRO A 279 -12.61 -9.56 7.20
CA PRO A 279 -13.95 -10.12 7.35
C PRO A 279 -14.35 -11.01 6.17
N VAL A 280 -15.18 -12.02 6.44
CA VAL A 280 -15.61 -13.02 5.44
C VAL A 280 -16.26 -12.34 4.24
N GLU A 281 -17.05 -11.31 4.49
CA GLU A 281 -17.78 -10.56 3.48
C GLU A 281 -16.82 -9.83 2.52
N PHE A 282 -15.70 -9.31 3.02
CA PHE A 282 -14.67 -8.70 2.17
C PHE A 282 -13.90 -9.77 1.37
N MET A 283 -13.63 -10.93 1.97
CA MET A 283 -13.01 -12.05 1.26
C MET A 283 -13.86 -12.52 0.06
N GLU A 284 -15.18 -12.55 0.20
CA GLU A 284 -16.10 -12.87 -0.90
C GLU A 284 -16.03 -11.82 -2.01
N VAL A 285 -16.05 -10.53 -1.66
CA VAL A 285 -15.93 -9.43 -2.63
C VAL A 285 -14.60 -9.49 -3.39
N LEU A 286 -13.48 -9.77 -2.70
CA LEU A 286 -12.16 -9.88 -3.32
C LEU A 286 -12.05 -11.07 -4.27
N LYS A 287 -12.59 -12.24 -3.90
CA LYS A 287 -12.64 -13.40 -4.80
C LYS A 287 -13.49 -13.09 -6.03
N ARG A 288 -14.65 -12.47 -5.81
CA ARG A 288 -15.59 -12.22 -6.88
C ARG A 288 -15.10 -11.16 -7.87
N SER A 289 -14.43 -10.11 -7.38
CA SER A 289 -13.79 -9.13 -8.25
C SER A 289 -12.72 -9.77 -9.13
N GLY A 290 -11.96 -10.73 -8.58
CA GLY A 290 -11.05 -11.60 -9.31
C GLY A 290 -11.68 -12.36 -10.47
N ASP A 291 -12.81 -13.03 -10.21
CA ASP A 291 -13.56 -13.79 -11.21
C ASP A 291 -14.11 -12.89 -12.33
N LEU A 292 -14.72 -11.75 -11.95
CA LEU A 292 -15.24 -10.78 -12.91
C LEU A 292 -14.13 -10.21 -13.79
N ALA A 293 -13.01 -9.80 -13.19
CA ALA A 293 -11.87 -9.27 -13.91
C ALA A 293 -11.29 -10.30 -14.89
N SER A 294 -11.17 -11.57 -14.47
CA SER A 294 -10.74 -12.65 -15.35
C SER A 294 -11.70 -12.87 -16.53
N GLY A 295 -13.01 -12.76 -16.32
CA GLY A 295 -14.00 -12.81 -17.40
C GLY A 295 -13.90 -11.64 -18.40
N MET A 296 -13.40 -10.49 -17.94
CA MET A 296 -13.18 -9.29 -18.74
C MET A 296 -11.77 -9.21 -19.35
N GLY A 297 -10.92 -10.22 -19.14
CA GLY A 297 -9.52 -10.20 -19.60
C GLY A 297 -8.64 -9.18 -18.88
N CYS A 298 -9.05 -8.71 -17.70
CA CYS A 298 -8.33 -7.73 -16.89
C CYS A 298 -7.61 -8.40 -15.71
N LYS A 299 -6.52 -7.77 -15.24
CA LYS A 299 -5.87 -8.17 -13.98
C LYS A 299 -6.29 -7.24 -12.85
N VAL A 300 -6.55 -7.79 -11.68
CA VAL A 300 -7.01 -7.04 -10.51
C VAL A 300 -6.22 -7.42 -9.27
N TYR A 301 -5.88 -6.40 -8.49
CA TYR A 301 -5.05 -6.51 -7.32
C TYR A 301 -5.64 -5.69 -6.17
N ALA A 302 -5.52 -6.16 -4.94
CA ALA A 302 -5.70 -5.29 -3.78
C ALA A 302 -4.33 -4.68 -3.43
N ALA A 303 -4.23 -3.35 -3.36
CA ALA A 303 -2.93 -2.67 -3.30
C ALA A 303 -2.84 -1.63 -2.17
N GLY A 304 -1.64 -1.44 -1.63
CA GLY A 304 -1.35 -0.40 -0.65
C GLY A 304 -1.57 -0.81 0.80
N GLY A 305 -2.40 -0.05 1.51
CA GLY A 305 -2.57 -0.18 2.96
C GLY A 305 -3.02 -1.56 3.39
N ILE A 306 -3.91 -2.18 2.61
CA ILE A 306 -4.41 -3.54 2.88
C ILE A 306 -3.29 -4.57 2.99
N VAL A 307 -2.34 -4.59 2.05
CA VAL A 307 -1.25 -5.57 2.05
C VAL A 307 -0.34 -5.37 3.25
N ARG A 308 0.00 -4.11 3.54
CA ARG A 308 0.79 -3.72 4.72
C ARG A 308 0.11 -4.18 6.02
N ASP A 309 -1.16 -3.87 6.18
CA ASP A 309 -1.91 -4.11 7.41
C ASP A 309 -2.08 -5.62 7.64
N LEU A 310 -2.29 -6.41 6.58
CA LEU A 310 -2.30 -7.87 6.67
C LEU A 310 -0.98 -8.46 7.16
N PHE A 311 0.16 -7.97 6.66
CA PHE A 311 1.48 -8.40 7.15
C PHE A 311 1.73 -7.99 8.60
N LEU A 312 1.19 -6.85 9.03
CA LEU A 312 1.28 -6.38 10.41
C LEU A 312 0.25 -7.05 11.35
N GLY A 313 -0.66 -7.87 10.83
CA GLY A 313 -1.73 -8.50 11.61
C GLY A 313 -2.79 -7.50 12.10
N ILE A 314 -2.96 -6.39 11.37
CA ILE A 314 -3.95 -5.35 11.64
C ILE A 314 -5.17 -5.61 10.74
N GLU A 315 -6.36 -5.59 11.33
CA GLU A 315 -7.61 -5.71 10.57
C GLU A 315 -7.78 -4.50 9.63
N CYS A 316 -8.10 -4.77 8.36
CA CYS A 316 -8.24 -3.75 7.32
C CYS A 316 -9.65 -3.75 6.74
N LEU A 317 -10.32 -2.60 6.79
CA LEU A 317 -11.68 -2.40 6.26
C LEU A 317 -11.71 -1.52 5.00
N ASP A 318 -10.58 -0.89 4.66
CA ASP A 318 -10.43 -0.03 3.49
C ASP A 318 -9.87 -0.87 2.33
N ILE A 319 -10.74 -1.28 1.41
CA ILE A 319 -10.36 -2.10 0.26
C ILE A 319 -10.10 -1.21 -0.97
N ASP A 320 -8.83 -1.11 -1.34
CA ASP A 320 -8.34 -0.45 -2.54
C ASP A 320 -8.01 -1.48 -3.63
N LEU A 321 -8.83 -1.54 -4.68
CA LEU A 321 -8.60 -2.35 -5.86
C LEU A 321 -7.88 -1.55 -6.96
N VAL A 322 -6.82 -2.13 -7.50
CA VAL A 322 -6.10 -1.62 -8.67
C VAL A 322 -6.29 -2.58 -9.83
N VAL A 323 -6.72 -2.05 -10.98
CA VAL A 323 -7.05 -2.84 -12.17
C VAL A 323 -6.12 -2.47 -13.31
N GLU A 324 -5.37 -3.45 -13.84
CA GLU A 324 -4.70 -3.33 -15.14
C GLU A 324 -5.74 -3.62 -16.24
N GLY A 325 -6.40 -2.56 -16.72
CA GLY A 325 -7.56 -2.61 -17.60
C GLY A 325 -8.54 -1.48 -17.30
N ASN A 326 -9.81 -1.61 -17.69
CA ASN A 326 -10.82 -0.60 -17.36
C ASN A 326 -11.42 -0.85 -15.96
N GLY A 327 -10.88 -0.17 -14.95
CA GLY A 327 -11.36 -0.28 -13.57
C GLY A 327 -12.80 0.23 -13.37
N ILE A 328 -13.28 1.16 -14.21
CA ILE A 328 -14.66 1.66 -14.11
C ILE A 328 -15.64 0.59 -14.58
N GLU A 329 -15.34 -0.10 -15.68
CA GLU A 329 -16.18 -1.21 -16.15
C GLU A 329 -16.23 -2.36 -15.12
N LEU A 330 -15.09 -2.69 -14.48
CA LEU A 330 -15.09 -3.66 -13.38
C LEU A 330 -15.97 -3.18 -12.23
N ALA A 331 -15.87 -1.90 -11.87
CA ALA A 331 -16.68 -1.34 -10.79
C ALA A 331 -18.18 -1.33 -11.11
N GLU A 332 -18.55 -1.08 -12.37
CA GLU A 332 -19.93 -1.20 -12.85
C GLU A 332 -20.44 -2.64 -12.78
N ALA A 333 -19.63 -3.62 -13.19
CA ALA A 333 -19.98 -5.03 -13.10
C ALA A 333 -20.20 -5.46 -11.63
N MET A 334 -19.28 -5.08 -10.74
CA MET A 334 -19.42 -5.32 -9.29
C MET A 334 -20.66 -4.63 -8.71
N SER A 335 -20.92 -3.37 -9.08
CA SER A 335 -22.08 -2.62 -8.59
C SER A 335 -23.40 -3.26 -9.01
N LYS A 336 -23.48 -3.82 -10.22
CA LYS A 336 -24.67 -4.55 -10.71
C LYS A 336 -24.88 -5.85 -9.93
N GLU A 337 -23.82 -6.61 -9.69
CA GLU A 337 -23.89 -7.91 -9.00
C GLU A 337 -24.31 -7.77 -7.53
N TYR A 338 -23.77 -6.77 -6.83
CA TYR A 338 -24.04 -6.57 -5.40
C TYR A 338 -25.14 -5.53 -5.11
N HIS A 339 -25.84 -5.05 -6.14
CA HIS A 339 -26.83 -3.98 -6.03
C HIS A 339 -26.30 -2.73 -5.31
N GLY A 340 -25.01 -2.44 -5.48
CA GLY A 340 -24.32 -1.30 -4.88
C GLY A 340 -24.64 0.03 -5.58
N ARG A 341 -24.37 1.14 -4.89
CA ARG A 341 -24.35 2.48 -5.49
C ARG A 341 -22.95 2.81 -5.98
N LEU A 342 -22.82 3.07 -7.28
CA LEU A 342 -21.57 3.46 -7.91
C LEU A 342 -21.42 4.98 -7.99
N ARG A 343 -20.24 5.49 -7.64
CA ARG A 343 -19.81 6.85 -7.94
C ARG A 343 -18.51 6.81 -8.73
N ALA A 344 -18.62 6.97 -10.05
CA ALA A 344 -17.47 6.99 -10.95
C ALA A 344 -16.92 8.42 -11.14
N HIS A 345 -15.60 8.51 -11.27
CA HIS A 345 -14.86 9.72 -11.62
C HIS A 345 -14.00 9.44 -12.86
N PRO A 346 -14.58 9.52 -14.07
CA PRO A 346 -13.92 9.11 -15.31
C PRO A 346 -12.59 9.81 -15.59
N LYS A 347 -12.50 11.12 -15.26
CA LYS A 347 -11.28 11.92 -15.42
C LYS A 347 -10.07 11.35 -14.67
N PHE A 348 -10.29 10.60 -13.60
CA PHE A 348 -9.22 10.06 -12.75
C PHE A 348 -9.10 8.53 -12.86
N GLY A 349 -9.96 7.88 -13.65
CA GLY A 349 -10.02 6.42 -13.73
C GLY A 349 -10.35 5.77 -12.38
N THR A 350 -11.18 6.40 -11.55
CA THR A 350 -11.53 5.91 -10.21
C THR A 350 -13.03 5.75 -10.06
N ALA A 351 -13.44 4.79 -9.25
CA ALA A 351 -14.83 4.54 -8.93
C ALA A 351 -14.96 4.05 -7.48
N LYS A 352 -15.93 4.59 -6.75
CA LYS A 352 -16.29 4.14 -5.41
C LYS A 352 -17.60 3.36 -5.46
N ILE A 353 -17.62 2.16 -4.88
CA ILE A 353 -18.82 1.34 -4.74
C ILE A 353 -19.24 1.36 -3.26
N LEU A 354 -20.49 1.72 -3.00
CA LEU A 354 -21.12 1.58 -1.68
C LEU A 354 -22.13 0.44 -1.72
N PHE A 355 -21.88 -0.64 -0.98
CA PHE A 355 -22.77 -1.79 -0.91
C PHE A 355 -23.97 -1.53 0.01
N PRO A 356 -25.08 -2.29 -0.14
CA PRO A 356 -26.30 -2.10 0.68
C PRO A 356 -26.09 -2.25 2.19
N ASP A 357 -25.10 -3.06 2.59
CA ASP A 357 -24.72 -3.29 3.99
C ASP A 357 -23.76 -2.22 4.56
N GLY A 358 -23.45 -1.18 3.78
CA GLY A 358 -22.62 -0.05 4.19
C GLY A 358 -21.14 -0.20 3.90
N ARG A 359 -20.68 -1.38 3.41
CA ARG A 359 -19.28 -1.57 3.00
C ARG A 359 -18.91 -0.72 1.80
N GLN A 360 -17.64 -0.33 1.71
CA GLN A 360 -17.12 0.47 0.62
C GLN A 360 -15.89 -0.19 -0.02
N VAL A 361 -15.81 -0.12 -1.35
CA VAL A 361 -14.65 -0.52 -2.14
C VAL A 361 -14.30 0.60 -3.08
N ASP A 362 -13.02 0.96 -3.10
CA ASP A 362 -12.44 1.92 -4.02
C ASP A 362 -11.75 1.16 -5.16
N VAL A 363 -12.12 1.45 -6.41
CA VAL A 363 -11.56 0.83 -7.61
C VAL A 363 -10.83 1.88 -8.42
N THR A 364 -9.57 1.62 -8.72
CA THR A 364 -8.70 2.51 -9.48
C THR A 364 -8.10 1.78 -10.67
N THR A 365 -8.20 2.38 -11.86
CA THR A 365 -7.43 1.93 -13.02
C THR A 365 -5.95 2.22 -12.78
N ALA A 366 -5.10 1.22 -12.97
CA ALA A 366 -3.64 1.36 -12.88
C ALA A 366 -3.17 2.50 -13.77
N ARG A 367 -2.39 3.42 -13.18
CA ARG A 367 -2.05 4.69 -13.83
C ARG A 367 -0.63 5.18 -13.50
N VAL A 368 -0.05 5.93 -14.44
CA VAL A 368 1.14 6.75 -14.18
C VAL A 368 0.70 8.15 -13.78
N GLU A 369 1.35 8.73 -12.78
CA GLU A 369 1.17 10.12 -12.38
C GLU A 369 2.33 10.98 -12.90
N PHE A 370 2.02 12.09 -13.55
CA PHE A 370 3.00 13.07 -14.01
C PHE A 370 2.79 14.42 -13.33
N TYR A 371 3.87 15.00 -12.81
CA TYR A 371 3.91 16.32 -12.21
C TYR A 371 4.55 17.31 -13.18
N GLN A 372 3.79 18.29 -13.66
CA GLN A 372 4.32 19.31 -14.58
C GLN A 372 5.46 20.13 -13.96
N HIS A 373 5.39 20.35 -12.65
CA HIS A 373 6.42 20.99 -11.84
C HIS A 373 6.35 20.45 -10.40
N PRO A 374 7.42 20.56 -9.61
CA PRO A 374 7.43 20.12 -8.21
C PRO A 374 6.24 20.64 -7.42
N ALA A 375 5.61 19.79 -6.61
CA ALA A 375 4.42 20.08 -5.79
C ALA A 375 3.08 20.34 -6.53
N ALA A 376 3.03 20.19 -7.87
CA ALA A 376 1.79 20.31 -8.64
C ALA A 376 0.80 19.16 -8.38
N MET A 377 -0.44 19.31 -8.85
CA MET A 377 -1.39 18.18 -8.94
C MET A 377 -0.99 17.25 -10.10
N PRO A 378 -1.05 15.92 -9.93
CA PRO A 378 -0.65 14.99 -10.97
C PRO A 378 -1.69 14.87 -12.09
N GLN A 379 -1.21 14.66 -13.32
CA GLN A 379 -2.02 14.17 -14.45
C GLN A 379 -1.93 12.64 -14.54
N VAL A 380 -3.03 11.97 -14.94
CA VAL A 380 -3.14 10.50 -14.93
C VAL A 380 -3.30 9.91 -16.34
N GLU A 381 -2.62 8.78 -16.60
CA GLU A 381 -2.77 7.97 -17.81
C GLU A 381 -2.72 6.46 -17.48
N MET A 382 -3.43 5.61 -18.25
CA MET A 382 -3.46 4.15 -18.03
C MET A 382 -2.07 3.51 -18.14
N SER A 383 -1.76 2.58 -17.22
CA SER A 383 -0.43 1.98 -17.06
C SER A 383 -0.45 0.56 -16.50
N SER A 384 0.73 -0.02 -16.31
CA SER A 384 0.89 -1.28 -15.54
C SER A 384 0.82 -1.05 -14.03
N LEU A 385 0.59 -2.12 -13.28
CA LEU A 385 0.62 -2.17 -11.82
C LEU A 385 1.97 -1.69 -11.28
N GLN A 386 3.08 -2.09 -11.90
CA GLN A 386 4.41 -1.68 -11.46
C GLN A 386 4.54 -0.15 -11.43
N GLN A 387 4.02 0.53 -12.46
CA GLN A 387 4.05 1.99 -12.53
C GLN A 387 3.08 2.65 -11.54
N ASP A 388 1.91 2.04 -11.28
CA ASP A 388 0.98 2.50 -10.24
C ASP A 388 1.57 2.36 -8.83
N LEU A 389 2.33 1.29 -8.57
CA LEU A 389 2.99 1.10 -7.28
C LEU A 389 4.18 2.06 -7.13
N TYR A 390 4.92 2.36 -8.21
CA TYR A 390 6.10 3.24 -8.17
C TYR A 390 5.77 4.71 -7.81
N ARG A 391 4.58 5.19 -8.15
CA ARG A 391 4.14 6.56 -7.80
C ARG A 391 3.71 6.71 -6.33
N ARG A 392 3.69 5.62 -5.55
CA ARG A 392 3.26 5.66 -4.13
C ARG A 392 4.34 6.28 -3.25
N ASP A 393 4.01 6.47 -1.98
CA ASP A 393 4.85 7.21 -1.05
C ASP A 393 6.03 6.38 -0.51
N PHE A 394 5.76 5.17 0.00
CA PHE A 394 6.75 4.33 0.66
C PHE A 394 6.68 2.88 0.19
N SER A 395 7.81 2.16 0.27
CA SER A 395 7.95 0.74 -0.08
C SER A 395 6.89 -0.14 0.59
N ILE A 396 6.65 0.06 1.89
CA ILE A 396 5.65 -0.66 2.67
C ILE A 396 4.21 -0.45 2.18
N ASN A 397 3.94 0.63 1.44
CA ASN A 397 2.64 0.93 0.83
C ASN A 397 2.63 0.66 -0.69
N ALA A 398 3.72 0.14 -1.24
CA ALA A 398 3.91 -0.11 -2.67
C ALA A 398 3.93 -1.62 -2.98
N MET A 399 3.09 -2.37 -2.27
CA MET A 399 2.85 -3.79 -2.49
C MET A 399 1.40 -4.01 -2.94
N ALA A 400 1.18 -5.11 -3.65
CA ALA A 400 -0.14 -5.54 -4.09
C ALA A 400 -0.29 -7.06 -3.89
N VAL A 401 -1.54 -7.52 -3.78
CA VAL A 401 -1.89 -8.94 -3.80
C VAL A 401 -2.84 -9.21 -4.95
N SER A 402 -2.51 -10.22 -5.78
CA SER A 402 -3.35 -10.60 -6.92
C SER A 402 -4.63 -11.26 -6.46
N LEU A 403 -5.75 -10.92 -7.12
CA LEU A 403 -7.06 -11.51 -6.84
C LEU A 403 -7.58 -12.38 -7.99
N ASN A 404 -6.85 -12.49 -9.10
CA ASN A 404 -7.27 -13.33 -10.22
C ASN A 404 -7.24 -14.82 -9.82
N ARG A 405 -8.13 -15.62 -10.44
CA ARG A 405 -8.38 -17.03 -10.05
C ARG A 405 -7.14 -17.93 -9.97
N GLY A 406 -6.15 -17.74 -10.85
CA GLY A 406 -4.93 -18.55 -10.90
C GLY A 406 -3.80 -18.09 -9.99
N SER A 407 -3.90 -16.89 -9.42
CA SER A 407 -2.84 -16.23 -8.64
C SER A 407 -3.39 -15.59 -7.36
N PHE A 408 -4.56 -16.05 -6.90
CA PHE A 408 -5.25 -15.45 -5.76
C PHE A 408 -4.37 -15.55 -4.51
N GLY A 409 -4.06 -14.41 -3.91
CA GLY A 409 -3.21 -14.30 -2.73
C GLY A 409 -1.72 -14.12 -3.04
N ASP A 410 -1.28 -14.14 -4.30
CA ASP A 410 0.12 -13.92 -4.64
C ASP A 410 0.52 -12.45 -4.47
N VAL A 411 1.57 -12.21 -3.70
CA VAL A 411 2.10 -10.87 -3.44
C VAL A 411 3.01 -10.43 -4.56
N VAL A 412 2.77 -9.19 -4.99
CA VAL A 412 3.62 -8.45 -5.91
C VAL A 412 4.31 -7.34 -5.11
N ASP A 413 5.63 -7.48 -4.93
CA ASP A 413 6.50 -6.51 -4.26
C ASP A 413 7.72 -6.23 -5.15
N PHE A 414 7.68 -5.11 -5.88
CA PHE A 414 8.77 -4.70 -6.77
C PHE A 414 9.86 -3.90 -6.05
N PHE A 415 9.60 -3.42 -4.82
CA PHE A 415 10.38 -2.37 -4.17
C PHE A 415 10.91 -2.77 -2.79
N GLY A 416 10.75 -4.03 -2.39
CA GLY A 416 11.23 -4.55 -1.11
C GLY A 416 10.41 -4.06 0.08
N GLY A 417 9.13 -3.74 -0.12
CA GLY A 417 8.23 -3.31 0.95
C GLY A 417 8.10 -4.34 2.06
N ARG A 418 8.16 -5.64 1.72
CA ARG A 418 8.10 -6.74 2.68
C ARG A 418 9.33 -6.78 3.59
N GLU A 419 10.52 -6.64 3.00
CA GLU A 419 11.77 -6.60 3.76
C GLU A 419 11.84 -5.36 4.65
N ASP A 420 11.41 -4.21 4.15
CA ASP A 420 11.32 -2.99 4.95
C ASP A 420 10.31 -3.13 6.11
N LEU A 421 9.18 -3.84 5.91
CA LEU A 421 8.26 -4.18 7.00
C LEU A 421 8.92 -5.05 8.06
N GLU A 422 9.61 -6.12 7.66
CA GLU A 422 10.33 -7.02 8.58
C GLU A 422 11.42 -6.29 9.37
N ARG A 423 12.10 -5.32 8.75
CA ARG A 423 13.13 -4.47 9.39
C ARG A 423 12.54 -3.28 10.16
N GLY A 424 11.25 -2.99 10.00
CA GLY A 424 10.59 -1.82 10.59
C GLY A 424 11.10 -0.50 10.03
N LEU A 425 11.21 -0.39 8.70
CA LEU A 425 11.73 0.77 7.97
C LEU A 425 10.64 1.45 7.13
N ILE A 426 10.67 2.78 7.12
CA ILE A 426 9.91 3.63 6.20
C ILE A 426 10.89 4.16 5.14
N ARG A 427 10.78 3.65 3.91
CA ARG A 427 11.65 3.99 2.77
C ARG A 427 10.86 4.57 1.60
N VAL A 428 11.34 5.65 0.99
CA VAL A 428 10.78 6.17 -0.27
C VAL A 428 11.19 5.35 -1.49
N LEU A 429 10.38 5.38 -2.53
CA LEU A 429 10.61 4.61 -3.77
C LEU A 429 11.68 5.23 -4.69
N HIS A 430 11.90 6.54 -4.60
CA HIS A 430 12.88 7.28 -5.41
C HIS A 430 13.29 8.60 -4.75
N ASN A 431 14.45 9.13 -5.17
CA ASN A 431 15.08 10.32 -4.57
C ASN A 431 14.23 11.59 -4.69
N LEU A 432 13.40 11.70 -5.74
CA LEU A 432 12.55 12.87 -5.99
C LEU A 432 11.21 12.82 -5.24
N SER A 433 10.95 11.79 -4.42
CA SER A 433 9.64 11.55 -3.79
C SER A 433 9.11 12.76 -3.00
N PHE A 434 9.96 13.41 -2.19
CA PHE A 434 9.58 14.60 -1.42
C PHE A 434 9.62 15.91 -2.22
N ILE A 435 10.17 15.88 -3.44
CA ILE A 435 10.17 17.02 -4.37
C ILE A 435 8.87 17.04 -5.16
N GLU A 436 8.45 15.87 -5.65
CA GLU A 436 7.17 15.66 -6.34
C GLU A 436 5.99 15.90 -5.40
N ASP A 437 6.00 15.26 -4.22
CA ASP A 437 4.96 15.44 -3.21
C ASP A 437 5.54 15.68 -1.80
N PRO A 438 5.76 16.96 -1.42
CA PRO A 438 6.28 17.32 -0.11
C PRO A 438 5.38 16.92 1.07
N THR A 439 4.08 16.63 0.83
CA THR A 439 3.18 16.17 1.91
C THR A 439 3.56 14.80 2.45
N ARG A 440 4.32 14.02 1.67
CA ARG A 440 4.91 12.74 2.09
C ARG A 440 5.80 12.88 3.33
N ILE A 441 6.34 14.07 3.62
CA ILE A 441 7.11 14.30 4.86
C ILE A 441 6.22 14.13 6.10
N LEU A 442 5.01 14.68 6.09
CA LEU A 442 4.06 14.53 7.20
C LEU A 442 3.54 13.09 7.30
N ARG A 443 3.34 12.44 6.14
CA ARG A 443 2.96 11.02 6.08
C ARG A 443 4.04 10.11 6.64
N ALA A 444 5.32 10.38 6.34
CA ALA A 444 6.47 9.67 6.88
C ALA A 444 6.48 9.75 8.41
N VAL A 445 6.30 10.95 8.97
CA VAL A 445 6.21 11.15 10.43
C VAL A 445 5.03 10.38 11.03
N LYS A 446 3.86 10.42 10.38
CA LYS A 446 2.68 9.67 10.81
C LYS A 446 2.97 8.16 10.85
N PHE A 447 3.49 7.59 9.78
CA PHE A 447 3.75 6.14 9.69
C PHE A 447 4.89 5.68 10.60
N GLU A 448 5.96 6.48 10.74
CA GLU A 448 7.04 6.22 11.71
C GLU A 448 6.47 6.00 13.11
N LYS A 449 5.52 6.85 13.55
CA LYS A 449 4.94 6.75 14.89
C LYS A 449 3.79 5.75 15.01
N ARG A 450 2.95 5.63 13.98
CA ARG A 450 1.80 4.70 13.95
C ARG A 450 2.24 3.24 14.01
N TYR A 451 3.26 2.87 13.23
CA TYR A 451 3.74 1.49 13.13
C TYR A 451 4.97 1.20 13.98
N HIS A 452 5.43 2.17 14.79
CA HIS A 452 6.65 2.05 15.58
C HIS A 452 7.88 1.67 14.75
N MET A 453 7.97 2.24 13.54
CA MET A 453 9.05 2.02 12.58
C MET A 453 10.01 3.20 12.58
N ASN A 454 11.18 3.03 11.95
CA ASN A 454 12.16 4.09 11.78
C ASN A 454 12.22 4.55 10.32
N LEU A 455 12.53 5.82 10.10
CA LEU A 455 12.89 6.28 8.77
C LEU A 455 14.22 5.64 8.35
N GLU A 456 14.27 5.14 7.13
CA GLU A 456 15.52 4.68 6.53
C GLU A 456 16.49 5.86 6.35
N SER A 457 17.79 5.61 6.45
CA SER A 457 18.83 6.65 6.53
C SER A 457 18.80 7.63 5.34
N GLN A 458 18.72 7.12 4.11
CA GLN A 458 18.61 7.96 2.91
C GLN A 458 17.29 8.74 2.88
N THR A 459 16.18 8.10 3.25
CA THR A 459 14.86 8.72 3.36
C THR A 459 14.89 9.89 4.34
N GLN A 460 15.54 9.74 5.49
CA GLN A 460 15.70 10.81 6.46
C GLN A 460 16.57 11.96 5.92
N MET A 461 17.63 11.66 5.15
CA MET A 461 18.44 12.68 4.49
C MET A 461 17.62 13.47 3.46
N LEU A 462 16.83 12.79 2.63
CA LEU A 462 15.97 13.41 1.62
C LEU A 462 14.88 14.29 2.26
N ILE A 463 14.30 13.89 3.39
CA ILE A 463 13.39 14.74 4.16
C ILE A 463 14.09 16.04 4.58
N LYS A 464 15.28 15.94 5.20
CA LYS A 464 16.04 17.13 5.62
C LYS A 464 16.40 18.04 4.45
N GLU A 465 16.71 17.48 3.29
CA GLU A 465 16.96 18.25 2.07
C GLU A 465 15.71 18.95 1.54
N ALA A 466 14.58 18.25 1.46
CA ALA A 466 13.32 18.85 1.04
C ALA A 466 12.86 19.98 1.98
N ILE A 467 13.12 19.85 3.28
CA ILE A 467 12.87 20.90 4.28
C ILE A 467 13.78 22.10 4.05
N ARG A 468 15.11 21.89 3.90
CA ARG A 468 16.06 22.97 3.61
C ARG A 468 15.72 23.75 2.34
N ASN A 469 15.20 23.06 1.32
CA ASN A 469 14.75 23.66 0.07
C ASN A 469 13.33 24.25 0.12
N ASN A 470 12.69 24.30 1.30
CA ASN A 470 11.34 24.82 1.52
C ASN A 470 10.28 24.17 0.60
N MET A 471 10.42 22.89 0.30
CA MET A 471 9.52 22.20 -0.66
C MET A 471 8.07 22.18 -0.17
N LEU A 472 7.85 22.04 1.14
CA LEU A 472 6.52 22.11 1.75
C LEU A 472 5.79 23.45 1.51
N ALA A 473 6.52 24.55 1.35
CA ALA A 473 5.94 25.86 1.04
C ALA A 473 5.35 25.94 -0.39
N ARG A 474 5.72 25.01 -1.27
CA ARG A 474 5.23 24.92 -2.65
C ARG A 474 3.90 24.16 -2.77
N VAL A 475 3.45 23.50 -1.70
CA VAL A 475 2.18 22.79 -1.66
C VAL A 475 1.07 23.71 -1.13
N SER A 476 -0.14 23.55 -1.67
CA SER A 476 -1.35 24.18 -1.12
C SER A 476 -1.52 23.89 0.37
N VAL A 477 -1.92 24.91 1.14
CA VAL A 477 -2.08 24.81 2.60
C VAL A 477 -3.15 23.79 2.99
N GLU A 478 -4.17 23.61 2.16
CA GLU A 478 -5.26 22.64 2.36
C GLU A 478 -4.74 21.20 2.41
N ARG A 479 -3.81 20.84 1.52
CA ARG A 479 -3.22 19.48 1.51
C ARG A 479 -2.35 19.24 2.75
N VAL A 480 -1.57 20.25 3.15
CA VAL A 480 -0.80 20.21 4.41
C VAL A 480 -1.74 20.04 5.60
N TRP A 481 -2.87 20.74 5.58
CA TRP A 481 -3.86 20.70 6.64
C TRP A 481 -4.54 19.33 6.79
N GLU A 482 -4.90 18.70 5.68
CA GLU A 482 -5.48 17.35 5.72
C GLU A 482 -4.50 16.33 6.31
N GLU A 483 -3.21 16.38 5.97
CA GLU A 483 -2.22 15.51 6.59
C GLU A 483 -2.04 15.79 8.10
N LEU A 484 -2.11 17.06 8.53
CA LEU A 484 -2.12 17.40 9.96
C LEU A 484 -3.36 16.85 10.68
N LYS A 485 -4.56 16.94 10.08
CA LYS A 485 -5.78 16.35 10.66
C LYS A 485 -5.64 14.84 10.81
N TYR A 486 -5.02 14.15 9.87
CA TYR A 486 -4.74 12.72 10.01
C TYR A 486 -3.82 12.47 11.22
N ILE A 487 -2.75 13.26 11.40
CA ILE A 487 -1.88 13.16 12.58
C ILE A 487 -2.66 13.39 13.88
N PHE A 488 -3.55 14.40 13.94
CA PHE A 488 -4.35 14.69 15.13
C PHE A 488 -5.39 13.62 15.48
N ARG A 489 -5.78 12.79 14.51
CA ARG A 489 -6.72 11.69 14.68
C ARG A 489 -6.04 10.38 15.08
N GLU A 490 -4.72 10.30 15.00
CA GLU A 490 -3.99 9.11 15.45
C GLU A 490 -4.24 8.84 16.95
N PRO A 491 -4.21 7.58 17.41
CA PRO A 491 -4.40 7.26 18.83
C PRO A 491 -3.38 7.94 19.75
N ARG A 492 -2.19 8.27 19.22
CA ARG A 492 -1.10 8.96 19.93
C ARG A 492 -0.47 10.03 19.03
N PRO A 493 -1.04 11.25 18.95
CA PRO A 493 -0.48 12.32 18.11
C PRO A 493 0.80 12.95 18.69
N ALA A 494 0.97 12.96 20.01
CA ALA A 494 2.08 13.65 20.67
C ALA A 494 3.49 13.23 20.17
N PRO A 495 3.81 11.93 19.98
CA PRO A 495 5.08 11.52 19.37
C PRO A 495 5.29 12.03 17.94
N ALA A 496 4.23 12.15 17.14
CA ALA A 496 4.32 12.67 15.78
C ALA A 496 4.57 14.19 15.80
N LEU A 497 3.92 14.92 16.70
CA LEU A 497 4.16 16.36 16.90
C LEU A 497 5.57 16.64 17.43
N ALA A 498 6.07 15.83 18.36
CA ALA A 498 7.46 15.90 18.81
C ALA A 498 8.44 15.69 17.63
N ARG A 499 8.14 14.73 16.76
CA ARG A 499 8.95 14.48 15.57
C ARG A 499 8.94 15.63 14.56
N ILE A 500 7.80 16.31 14.40
CA ILE A 500 7.70 17.55 13.59
C ILE A 500 8.64 18.63 14.14
N ILE A 501 8.73 18.77 15.47
CA ILE A 501 9.67 19.70 16.12
C ILE A 501 11.12 19.27 15.83
N ASP A 502 11.45 17.99 15.98
CA ASP A 502 12.80 17.46 15.74
C ASP A 502 13.24 17.63 14.28
N LEU A 503 12.30 17.60 13.33
CA LEU A 503 12.53 17.84 11.91
C LEU A 503 12.54 19.33 11.54
N GLN A 504 12.40 20.24 12.52
CA GLN A 504 12.38 21.70 12.31
C GLN A 504 11.24 22.18 11.40
N LEU A 505 10.10 21.48 11.42
CA LEU A 505 8.91 21.84 10.65
C LEU A 505 7.91 22.70 11.44
N TRP A 506 8.12 22.85 12.73
CA TRP A 506 7.17 23.48 13.63
C TRP A 506 6.82 24.91 13.23
N ASP A 507 7.83 25.75 12.99
CA ASP A 507 7.63 27.18 12.71
C ASP A 507 6.95 27.42 11.35
N PHE A 508 7.11 26.50 10.41
CA PHE A 508 6.41 26.54 9.13
C PHE A 508 4.92 26.22 9.26
N LEU A 509 4.57 25.25 10.11
CA LEU A 509 3.19 24.79 10.32
C LEU A 509 2.43 25.72 11.27
N PHE A 510 3.05 26.10 12.39
CA PHE A 510 2.43 26.89 13.46
C PHE A 510 3.25 28.16 13.75
N PRO A 511 3.35 29.10 12.80
CA PRO A 511 4.18 30.29 12.94
C PRO A 511 3.75 31.12 14.16
N GLY A 512 4.72 31.45 15.03
CA GLY A 512 4.49 32.22 16.25
C GLY A 512 4.02 31.40 17.46
N VAL A 513 3.90 30.08 17.34
CA VAL A 513 3.59 29.19 18.46
C VAL A 513 4.86 28.60 19.05
N GLU A 514 5.10 28.82 20.34
CA GLU A 514 6.28 28.30 21.04
C GLU A 514 6.22 26.76 21.22
N SER A 515 7.02 26.04 20.45
CA SER A 515 7.07 24.56 20.48
C SER A 515 7.38 23.96 21.85
N PHE A 516 8.23 24.62 22.65
CA PHE A 516 8.61 24.16 23.99
C PHE A 516 7.42 24.11 24.95
N LYS A 517 6.57 25.15 24.98
CA LYS A 517 5.38 25.20 25.83
C LYS A 517 4.38 24.10 25.44
N VAL A 518 4.21 23.87 24.14
CA VAL A 518 3.32 22.81 23.63
C VAL A 518 3.85 21.43 23.99
N LYS A 519 5.17 21.19 23.87
CA LYS A 519 5.79 19.91 24.21
C LYS A 519 5.55 19.52 25.67
N GLN A 520 5.59 20.47 26.61
CA GLN A 520 5.30 20.23 28.03
C GLN A 520 3.85 19.79 28.26
N VAL A 521 2.88 20.41 27.59
CA VAL A 521 1.47 20.02 27.71
C VAL A 521 1.23 18.63 27.11
N LEU A 522 1.81 18.37 25.93
CA LEU A 522 1.59 17.14 25.18
C LEU A 522 2.08 15.88 25.91
N SER A 523 3.03 15.98 26.86
CA SER A 523 3.48 14.81 27.64
C SER A 523 2.37 14.24 28.51
N GLU A 524 1.58 15.09 29.16
CA GLU A 524 0.46 14.69 30.03
C GLU A 524 -0.88 14.59 29.29
N PHE A 525 -0.99 15.23 28.13
CA PHE A 525 -2.24 15.36 27.39
C PHE A 525 -2.91 14.02 27.03
N SER A 526 -2.11 12.99 26.73
CA SER A 526 -2.64 11.65 26.43
C SER A 526 -3.37 11.03 27.63
N ARG A 527 -2.94 11.34 28.87
CA ARG A 527 -3.61 10.90 30.10
C ARG A 527 -4.94 11.60 30.26
N SER A 528 -5.00 12.91 29.99
CA SER A 528 -6.23 13.71 30.06
C SER A 528 -7.30 13.23 29.08
N VAL A 529 -6.93 12.95 27.83
CA VAL A 529 -7.87 12.42 26.82
C VAL A 529 -8.41 11.06 27.26
N LYS A 530 -7.56 10.16 27.78
CA LYS A 530 -7.99 8.85 28.30
C LYS A 530 -8.90 8.97 29.51
N ALA A 531 -8.60 9.88 30.45
CA ALA A 531 -9.41 10.09 31.64
C ALA A 531 -10.83 10.57 31.28
N LEU A 532 -10.96 11.51 30.34
CA LEU A 532 -12.27 11.97 29.87
C LEU A 532 -13.07 10.87 29.16
N ARG A 533 -12.41 10.07 28.31
CA ARG A 533 -13.04 8.88 27.69
C ARG A 533 -13.49 7.88 28.75
N PHE A 534 -12.68 7.63 29.77
CA PHE A 534 -13.03 6.72 30.87
C PHE A 534 -14.21 7.22 31.70
N TRP A 535 -14.37 8.54 31.85
CA TRP A 535 -15.53 9.09 32.54
C TRP A 535 -16.82 8.90 31.74
N ASP A 536 -16.73 8.79 30.41
CA ASP A 536 -17.86 8.58 29.50
C ASP A 536 -18.98 9.62 29.68
N LEU A 537 -18.58 10.87 29.98
CA LEU A 537 -19.50 11.98 30.21
C LEU A 537 -19.62 12.88 28.99
N VAL A 538 -18.55 13.03 28.20
CA VAL A 538 -18.45 14.04 27.15
C VAL A 538 -17.64 13.50 25.99
N GLU A 539 -18.17 13.66 24.78
CA GLU A 539 -17.46 13.45 23.53
C GLU A 539 -17.34 14.77 22.75
N PRO A 540 -16.14 15.14 22.26
CA PRO A 540 -15.95 16.32 21.42
C PRO A 540 -16.58 16.12 20.04
N ASP A 541 -17.23 17.15 19.50
CA ASP A 541 -17.83 17.06 18.15
C ASP A 541 -16.74 16.94 17.07
N GLU A 542 -15.60 17.60 17.29
CA GLU A 542 -14.47 17.61 16.35
C GLU A 542 -13.18 17.11 17.03
N PRO A 543 -12.89 15.79 17.00
CA PRO A 543 -11.74 15.22 17.72
C PRO A 543 -10.38 15.83 17.36
N TRP A 544 -10.20 16.24 16.09
CA TRP A 544 -8.95 16.87 15.64
C TRP A 544 -8.70 18.23 16.31
N MET A 545 -9.75 18.96 16.67
CA MET A 545 -9.64 20.28 17.31
C MET A 545 -9.05 20.18 18.71
N VAL A 546 -9.18 19.03 19.39
CA VAL A 546 -8.63 18.80 20.73
C VAL A 546 -7.12 19.06 20.75
N TYR A 547 -6.39 18.43 19.83
CA TYR A 547 -4.94 18.62 19.71
C TYR A 547 -4.58 19.97 19.10
N PHE A 548 -5.37 20.47 18.14
CA PHE A 548 -5.15 21.79 17.56
C PHE A 548 -5.26 22.92 18.60
N LEU A 549 -6.24 22.88 19.49
CA LEU A 549 -6.39 23.84 20.58
C LEU A 549 -5.27 23.70 21.62
N ALA A 550 -4.82 22.47 21.88
CA ALA A 550 -3.64 22.25 22.73
C ALA A 550 -2.36 22.84 22.12
N ILE A 551 -2.22 22.85 20.80
CA ILE A 551 -1.10 23.52 20.11
C ILE A 551 -1.22 25.04 20.27
N LEU A 552 -2.43 25.59 20.10
CA LEU A 552 -2.66 27.03 20.18
C LEU A 552 -2.76 27.58 21.61
N HIS A 553 -2.74 26.74 22.65
CA HIS A 553 -3.07 27.15 24.02
C HIS A 553 -2.20 28.29 24.59
N SER A 554 -0.94 28.36 24.16
CA SER A 554 0.01 29.38 24.61
C SER A 554 0.04 30.63 23.74
N ALA A 555 -0.58 30.59 22.56
CA ALA A 555 -0.61 31.71 21.63
C ALA A 555 -1.66 32.75 22.05
N ASP A 556 -1.41 34.01 21.71
CA ASP A 556 -2.43 35.05 21.81
C ASP A 556 -3.48 34.90 20.69
N TRP A 557 -4.64 35.55 20.85
CA TRP A 557 -5.71 35.43 19.85
C TRP A 557 -5.30 35.98 18.47
N THR A 558 -4.42 36.98 18.43
CA THR A 558 -3.90 37.54 17.19
C THR A 558 -3.14 36.48 16.38
N THR A 559 -2.27 35.71 17.04
CA THR A 559 -1.50 34.62 16.42
C THR A 559 -2.39 33.42 16.10
N ALA A 560 -3.21 32.99 17.06
CA ALA A 560 -4.12 31.87 16.88
C ALA A 560 -5.11 32.11 15.71
N SER A 561 -5.69 33.31 15.61
CA SER A 561 -6.62 33.65 14.52
C SER A 561 -5.94 33.70 13.14
N LYS A 562 -4.65 34.06 13.05
CA LYS A 562 -3.87 33.97 11.80
C LYS A 562 -3.69 32.52 11.38
N ILE A 563 -3.37 31.63 12.32
CA ILE A 563 -3.20 30.19 12.04
C ILE A 563 -4.53 29.55 11.65
N CYS A 564 -5.61 29.87 12.36
CA CYS A 564 -6.94 29.37 12.02
C CYS A 564 -7.39 29.82 10.61
N ARG A 565 -7.09 31.08 10.24
CA ARG A 565 -7.33 31.58 8.87
C ARG A 565 -6.43 30.93 7.83
N ARG A 566 -5.15 30.70 8.15
CA ARG A 566 -4.19 29.99 7.27
C ARG A 566 -4.72 28.62 6.87
N TYR A 567 -5.33 27.90 7.81
CA TYR A 567 -5.91 26.57 7.57
C TYR A 567 -7.40 26.58 7.22
N SER A 568 -7.93 27.75 6.82
CA SER A 568 -9.29 27.90 6.29
C SER A 568 -10.40 27.33 7.19
N LEU A 569 -10.27 27.52 8.51
CA LEU A 569 -11.32 27.11 9.47
C LEU A 569 -12.64 27.83 9.16
N ASN A 570 -13.75 27.09 9.22
CA ASN A 570 -15.08 27.67 9.02
C ASN A 570 -15.49 28.52 10.24
N LYS A 571 -16.57 29.31 10.09
CA LYS A 571 -17.05 30.23 11.15
C LYS A 571 -17.29 29.51 12.49
N ARG A 572 -17.94 28.33 12.47
CA ARG A 572 -18.22 27.56 13.68
C ARG A 572 -16.92 27.13 14.39
N GLN A 573 -15.91 26.70 13.64
CA GLN A 573 -14.61 26.29 14.16
C GLN A 573 -13.83 27.49 14.72
N MET A 574 -13.89 28.63 14.03
CA MET A 574 -13.31 29.90 14.51
C MET A 574 -13.93 30.34 15.84
N ASP A 575 -15.26 30.31 15.95
CA ASP A 575 -15.98 30.69 17.16
C ASP A 575 -15.65 29.74 18.32
N LYS A 576 -15.57 28.42 18.06
CA LYS A 576 -15.08 27.44 19.03
C LYS A 576 -13.65 27.75 19.49
N ALA A 577 -12.73 28.00 18.57
CA ALA A 577 -11.35 28.32 18.91
C ALA A 577 -11.23 29.60 19.76
N ALA A 578 -12.02 30.64 19.42
CA ALA A 578 -12.07 31.89 20.18
C ALA A 578 -12.56 31.65 21.61
N ALA A 579 -13.69 30.95 21.77
CA ALA A 579 -14.27 30.63 23.07
C ALA A 579 -13.32 29.77 23.91
N ALA A 580 -12.69 28.76 23.30
CA ALA A 580 -11.70 27.92 23.97
C ALA A 580 -10.51 28.73 24.48
N LEU A 581 -9.83 29.45 23.60
CA LEU A 581 -8.58 30.15 23.93
C LEU A 581 -8.81 31.35 24.86
N GLY A 582 -9.97 32.00 24.78
CA GLY A 582 -10.35 33.09 25.68
C GLY A 582 -10.82 32.63 27.07
N GLY A 583 -11.43 31.44 27.18
CA GLY A 583 -12.10 31.00 28.41
C GLY A 583 -11.34 29.97 29.25
N TRP A 584 -10.44 29.16 28.65
CA TRP A 584 -9.91 27.98 29.33
C TRP A 584 -9.08 28.30 30.59
N ARG A 585 -8.28 29.37 30.58
CA ARG A 585 -7.47 29.77 31.75
C ARG A 585 -8.34 30.27 32.90
N GLY A 586 -9.37 31.05 32.59
CA GLY A 586 -10.32 31.53 33.60
C GLY A 586 -11.12 30.39 34.23
N LEU A 587 -11.52 29.40 33.43
CA LEU A 587 -12.17 28.20 33.94
C LEU A 587 -11.21 27.34 34.78
N LEU A 588 -9.96 27.17 34.34
CA LEU A 588 -8.93 26.46 35.11
C LEU A 588 -8.76 27.06 36.51
N GLY A 589 -8.62 28.38 36.61
CA GLY A 589 -8.50 29.09 37.89
C GLY A 589 -9.69 28.81 38.82
N LYS A 590 -10.93 28.89 38.31
CA LYS A 590 -12.15 28.59 39.09
C LYS A 590 -12.28 27.12 39.52
N LEU A 591 -11.68 26.20 38.78
CA LEU A 591 -11.67 24.78 39.14
C LEU A 591 -10.66 24.48 40.25
N GLN A 592 -9.52 25.17 40.23
CA GLN A 592 -8.45 25.07 41.23
C GLN A 592 -8.81 25.80 42.53
N GLU A 593 -9.31 27.03 42.40
CA GLU A 593 -9.67 27.93 43.48
C GLU A 593 -11.11 28.43 43.26
N PRO A 594 -12.11 27.69 43.74
CA PRO A 594 -13.52 27.98 43.44
C PRO A 594 -14.05 29.19 44.21
N GLY A 595 -13.45 29.54 45.35
CA GLY A 595 -14.08 30.46 46.30
C GLY A 595 -15.50 30.01 46.66
N ASP A 596 -16.43 30.97 46.69
CA ASP A 596 -17.87 30.74 46.97
C ASP A 596 -18.71 30.47 45.71
N ILE A 597 -18.10 30.05 44.60
CA ILE A 597 -18.84 29.76 43.37
C ILE A 597 -19.81 28.61 43.55
N THR A 598 -21.07 28.79 43.12
CA THR A 598 -22.06 27.72 43.16
C THR A 598 -21.78 26.67 42.09
N LEU A 599 -22.38 25.47 42.25
CA LEU A 599 -22.20 24.40 41.27
C LEU A 599 -22.83 24.77 39.92
N SER A 600 -23.96 25.49 39.95
CA SER A 600 -24.65 25.96 38.75
C SER A 600 -23.86 27.03 37.98
N GLU A 601 -23.18 27.93 38.69
CA GLU A 601 -22.30 28.93 38.10
C GLU A 601 -21.07 28.29 37.47
N LEU A 602 -20.43 27.35 38.17
CA LEU A 602 -19.30 26.60 37.65
C LEU A 602 -19.70 25.76 36.42
N ALA A 603 -20.89 25.14 36.44
CA ALA A 603 -21.43 24.42 35.29
C ALA A 603 -21.65 25.33 34.07
N ARG A 604 -22.18 26.55 34.29
CA ARG A 604 -22.34 27.55 33.22
C ARG A 604 -21.01 27.94 32.60
N GLN A 605 -19.95 28.07 33.41
CA GLN A 605 -18.59 28.37 32.93
C GLN A 605 -17.98 27.20 32.17
N VAL A 606 -18.23 25.96 32.59
CA VAL A 606 -17.79 24.77 31.83
C VAL A 606 -18.48 24.68 30.47
N MET A 607 -19.77 25.01 30.40
CA MET A 607 -20.54 25.00 29.15
C MET A 607 -20.24 26.19 28.23
N SER A 608 -19.64 27.28 28.73
CA SER A 608 -19.31 28.45 27.91
C SER A 608 -18.08 28.23 27.03
N VAL A 609 -17.25 27.25 27.37
CA VAL A 609 -16.13 26.80 26.55
C VAL A 609 -16.48 25.50 25.83
N PRO A 610 -15.97 25.28 24.61
CA PRO A 610 -16.26 24.08 23.85
C PRO A 610 -15.61 22.84 24.47
N LYS A 611 -16.25 21.67 24.30
CA LYS A 611 -15.82 20.39 24.87
C LYS A 611 -14.40 19.99 24.45
N GLU A 612 -13.98 20.44 23.27
CA GLU A 612 -12.66 20.20 22.69
C GLU A 612 -11.51 20.72 23.57
N VAL A 613 -11.75 21.69 24.46
CA VAL A 613 -10.72 22.23 25.37
C VAL A 613 -10.63 21.49 26.71
N TYR A 614 -11.57 20.61 27.03
CA TYR A 614 -11.58 19.91 28.33
C TYR A 614 -10.33 19.06 28.59
N PRO A 615 -9.76 18.34 27.60
CA PRO A 615 -8.51 17.61 27.82
C PRO A 615 -7.34 18.52 28.18
N LEU A 616 -7.29 19.74 27.63
CA LEU A 616 -6.29 20.75 27.97
C LEU A 616 -6.46 21.24 29.40
N ILE A 617 -7.69 21.53 29.83
CA ILE A 617 -7.94 21.93 31.22
C ILE A 617 -7.49 20.82 32.17
N LEU A 618 -7.87 19.58 31.88
CA LEU A 618 -7.54 18.43 32.70
C LEU A 618 -6.02 18.18 32.79
N SER A 619 -5.23 18.51 31.76
CA SER A 619 -3.76 18.39 31.84
C SER A 619 -3.11 19.38 32.82
N TYR A 620 -3.82 20.45 33.20
CA TYR A 620 -3.35 21.42 34.21
C TYR A 620 -3.97 21.23 35.59
N LEU A 621 -4.93 20.31 35.76
CA LEU A 621 -5.49 19.96 37.06
C LEU A 621 -4.59 18.92 37.73
N ILE A 622 -3.59 19.39 38.47
CA ILE A 622 -2.55 18.55 39.08
C ILE A 622 -3.07 17.86 40.36
N ASP A 623 -4.05 18.44 41.05
CA ASP A 623 -4.57 17.93 42.31
C ASP A 623 -5.89 17.15 42.16
N ASN A 624 -6.07 16.15 43.04
CA ASN A 624 -7.24 15.28 43.04
C ASN A 624 -8.55 16.00 43.41
N ALA A 625 -8.51 17.15 44.10
CA ALA A 625 -9.72 17.86 44.50
C ALA A 625 -10.33 18.60 43.29
N SER A 626 -9.52 19.34 42.54
CA SER A 626 -9.93 20.05 41.33
C SER A 626 -10.36 19.10 40.22
N MET A 627 -9.66 17.98 40.04
CA MET A 627 -10.09 16.92 39.11
C MET A 627 -11.47 16.34 39.47
N ARG A 628 -11.70 16.03 40.75
CA ARG A 628 -13.00 15.53 41.23
C ARG A 628 -14.10 16.56 41.02
N ARG A 629 -13.81 17.84 41.28
CA ARG A 629 -14.75 18.95 41.07
C ARG A 629 -15.13 19.07 39.60
N PHE A 630 -14.15 19.02 38.69
CA PHE A 630 -14.42 19.06 37.25
C PHE A 630 -15.29 17.89 36.80
N ARG A 631 -14.96 16.67 37.25
CA ARG A 631 -15.78 15.47 36.98
C ARG A 631 -17.20 15.61 37.53
N GLN A 632 -17.36 16.14 38.74
CA GLN A 632 -18.67 16.36 39.36
C GLN A 632 -19.51 17.34 38.53
N VAL A 633 -18.93 18.45 38.09
CA VAL A 633 -19.60 19.44 37.24
C VAL A 633 -20.05 18.80 35.93
N LEU A 634 -19.18 18.05 35.25
CA LEU A 634 -19.53 17.33 34.02
C LEU A 634 -20.65 16.31 34.24
N THR A 635 -20.60 15.56 35.34
CA THR A 635 -21.62 14.57 35.70
C THR A 635 -22.99 15.25 35.85
N VAL A 636 -23.02 16.38 36.53
CA VAL A 636 -24.24 17.12 36.80
C VAL A 636 -24.80 17.78 35.54
N ILE A 637 -23.94 18.28 34.64
CA ILE A 637 -24.36 18.76 33.32
C ILE A 637 -25.03 17.64 32.51
N CYS A 638 -24.49 16.42 32.55
CA CYS A 638 -24.98 15.31 31.74
C CYS A 638 -26.28 14.71 32.29
N TYR A 639 -26.36 14.47 33.60
CA TYR A 639 -27.45 13.69 34.21
C TYR A 639 -28.51 14.51 34.93
N ASN A 640 -28.22 15.76 35.34
CA ASN A 640 -29.12 16.54 36.19
C ASN A 640 -29.93 17.56 35.36
N LYS A 641 -30.62 17.07 34.32
CA LYS A 641 -31.49 17.89 33.48
C LYS A 641 -32.85 18.11 34.18
N PRO A 642 -33.53 19.26 33.99
CA PRO A 642 -34.87 19.46 34.54
C PRO A 642 -35.83 18.37 34.06
N SER A 643 -36.71 17.92 34.95
CA SER A 643 -37.76 16.96 34.60
C SER A 643 -38.92 17.62 33.83
N ILE A 644 -39.09 18.93 34.02
CA ILE A 644 -40.05 19.76 33.28
C ILE A 644 -39.47 20.28 31.96
N ASN A 645 -40.34 20.51 30.97
CA ASN A 645 -39.97 21.05 29.66
C ASN A 645 -40.97 22.13 29.20
N GLY A 646 -40.75 22.70 28.01
CA GLY A 646 -41.62 23.75 27.47
C GLY A 646 -43.06 23.32 27.14
N LYS A 647 -43.41 22.03 27.18
CA LYS A 647 -44.81 21.58 27.14
C LYS A 647 -45.48 21.77 28.50
N ASP A 648 -44.79 21.46 29.59
CA ASP A 648 -45.31 21.67 30.94
C ASP A 648 -45.63 23.16 31.18
N LEU A 649 -44.74 24.06 30.75
CA LEU A 649 -44.95 25.51 30.86
C LEU A 649 -46.17 26.01 30.05
N ARG A 650 -46.46 25.36 28.91
CA ARG A 650 -47.67 25.65 28.11
C ARG A 650 -48.93 25.16 28.79
N ILE A 651 -48.89 23.98 29.39
CA ILE A 651 -50.02 23.41 30.16
C ILE A 651 -50.36 24.32 31.35
N MET A 652 -49.36 24.99 31.94
CA MET A 652 -49.54 25.99 33.00
C MET A 652 -50.13 27.33 32.53
N GLY A 653 -50.40 27.50 31.22
CA GLY A 653 -51.06 28.68 30.66
C GLY A 653 -50.12 29.75 30.08
N TYR A 654 -48.80 29.54 30.07
CA TYR A 654 -47.84 30.52 29.56
C TYR A 654 -47.59 30.38 28.04
N LYS A 655 -47.41 31.53 27.36
CA LYS A 655 -47.14 31.56 25.92
C LYS A 655 -45.65 31.29 25.63
N PRO A 656 -45.32 30.47 24.60
CA PRO A 656 -43.95 30.23 24.19
C PRO A 656 -43.20 31.53 23.84
N GLY A 657 -41.96 31.66 24.32
CA GLY A 657 -41.10 32.81 24.03
C GLY A 657 -39.72 32.70 24.68
N PRO A 658 -38.84 33.73 24.58
CA PRO A 658 -37.49 33.72 25.16
C PRO A 658 -37.46 33.49 26.68
N VAL A 659 -38.56 33.78 27.37
CA VAL A 659 -38.72 33.53 28.82
C VAL A 659 -38.72 32.04 29.16
N PHE A 660 -39.18 31.16 28.25
CA PHE A 660 -39.17 29.70 28.50
C PHE A 660 -37.75 29.19 28.66
N LYS A 661 -36.82 29.64 27.82
CA LYS A 661 -35.40 29.28 27.97
C LYS A 661 -34.86 29.78 29.31
N ARG A 662 -35.14 31.05 29.65
CA ARG A 662 -34.71 31.64 30.93
C ARG A 662 -35.24 30.89 32.15
N VAL A 663 -36.52 30.50 32.16
CA VAL A 663 -37.11 29.78 33.29
C VAL A 663 -36.55 28.36 33.40
N LEU A 664 -36.38 27.65 32.28
CA LEU A 664 -35.82 26.30 32.28
C LEU A 664 -34.34 26.32 32.69
N ASP A 665 -33.59 27.34 32.28
CA ASP A 665 -32.21 27.56 32.72
C ASP A 665 -32.15 27.88 34.24
N ALA A 666 -33.10 28.66 34.78
CA ALA A 666 -33.18 28.97 36.20
C ALA A 666 -33.58 27.75 37.06
N VAL A 667 -34.55 26.96 36.59
CA VAL A 667 -34.94 25.68 37.21
C VAL A 667 -33.75 24.72 37.21
N TRP A 668 -33.05 24.62 36.08
CA TRP A 668 -31.84 23.81 36.00
C TRP A 668 -30.79 24.24 37.02
N GLN A 669 -30.53 25.55 37.16
CA GLN A 669 -29.59 26.08 38.15
C GLN A 669 -30.00 25.78 39.59
N ALA A 670 -31.25 26.05 39.96
CA ALA A 670 -31.78 25.74 41.29
C ALA A 670 -31.69 24.24 41.62
N ARG A 671 -31.86 23.38 40.60
CA ARG A 671 -31.68 21.93 40.73
C ARG A 671 -30.22 21.55 40.95
N LEU A 672 -29.28 22.21 40.27
CA LEU A 672 -27.85 21.96 40.45
C LEU A 672 -27.34 22.39 41.82
N ASP A 673 -27.86 23.50 42.34
CA ASP A 673 -27.49 24.03 43.65
C ASP A 673 -28.26 23.36 44.81
N GLY A 674 -29.07 22.34 44.50
CA GLY A 674 -29.77 21.51 45.49
C GLY A 674 -30.98 22.17 46.14
N MET A 675 -31.44 23.31 45.63
CA MET A 675 -32.61 24.05 46.12
C MET A 675 -33.94 23.34 45.79
N ILE A 676 -33.96 22.61 44.66
CA ILE A 676 -35.11 21.83 44.21
C ILE A 676 -34.68 20.44 43.73
N ARG A 677 -35.50 19.43 43.99
CA ARG A 677 -35.20 18.00 43.72
C ARG A 677 -36.35 17.29 43.01
N THR A 678 -37.59 17.65 43.32
CA THR A 678 -38.78 16.96 42.78
C THR A 678 -39.41 17.70 41.60
N ARG A 679 -40.16 16.97 40.75
CA ARG A 679 -40.91 17.59 39.64
C ARG A 679 -41.94 18.63 40.12
N GLN A 680 -42.53 18.42 41.30
CA GLN A 680 -43.48 19.38 41.89
C GLN A 680 -42.76 20.68 42.31
N GLU A 681 -41.59 20.58 42.93
CA GLU A 681 -40.77 21.74 43.27
C GLU A 681 -40.31 22.51 42.02
N GLU A 682 -39.93 21.80 40.94
CA GLU A 682 -39.60 22.42 39.66
C GLU A 682 -40.76 23.22 39.05
N LEU A 683 -41.99 22.66 39.09
CA LEU A 683 -43.19 23.35 38.60
C LEU A 683 -43.53 24.57 39.45
N SER A 684 -43.44 24.47 40.78
CA SER A 684 -43.66 25.58 41.70
C SER A 684 -42.65 26.71 41.47
N TYR A 685 -41.36 26.37 41.37
CA TYR A 685 -40.28 27.31 41.10
C TYR A 685 -40.46 28.01 39.74
N ALA A 686 -40.81 27.26 38.69
CA ALA A 686 -41.08 27.83 37.38
C ALA A 686 -42.28 28.79 37.39
N LYS A 687 -43.34 28.46 38.14
CA LYS A 687 -44.52 29.32 38.31
C LYS A 687 -44.17 30.63 39.01
N GLU A 688 -43.42 30.55 40.10
CA GLU A 688 -42.99 31.72 40.87
C GLU A 688 -42.13 32.65 40.01
N TYR A 689 -41.13 32.10 39.32
CA TYR A 689 -40.26 32.85 38.41
C TYR A 689 -41.04 33.55 37.29
N LEU A 690 -42.01 32.87 36.67
CA LEU A 690 -42.83 33.44 35.60
C LEU A 690 -43.81 34.50 36.11
N SER A 691 -44.37 34.33 37.32
CA SER A 691 -45.24 35.32 37.94
C SER A 691 -44.51 36.62 38.29
N GLY A 692 -43.27 36.52 38.79
CA GLY A 692 -42.39 37.67 39.01
C GLY A 692 -42.00 38.37 37.70
N TYR A 693 -41.82 37.61 36.61
CA TYR A 693 -41.50 38.14 35.29
C TYR A 693 -42.68 38.90 34.65
N GLU A 694 -43.91 38.40 34.77
CA GLU A 694 -45.11 39.11 34.31
C GLU A 694 -45.40 40.37 35.14
N GLY A 695 -45.12 40.33 36.45
CA GLY A 695 -45.19 41.49 37.34
C GLY A 695 -44.21 42.59 36.94
N ALA A 696 -42.96 42.23 36.63
CA ALA A 696 -41.92 43.16 36.19
C ALA A 696 -42.21 43.80 34.82
N ILE A 697 -42.88 43.08 33.90
CA ILE A 697 -43.30 43.62 32.59
C ILE A 697 -44.49 44.57 32.72
N ARG A 698 -45.36 44.40 33.72
CA ARG A 698 -46.50 45.30 33.96
C ARG A 698 -46.14 46.58 34.72
N SER A 699 -44.98 46.61 35.37
CA SER A 699 -44.45 47.75 36.12
C SER A 699 -43.50 48.66 35.30
N VAL A 700 -43.25 48.30 34.05
CA VAL A 700 -42.52 49.08 33.03
C VAL A 700 -43.53 49.52 31.98
#